data_AF-A0AAX6MVA5-F1
#
_entry.id   AF-A0AAX6MVA5-F1
#
_cell.length_a   1.000
_cell.length_b   1.000
_cell.length_c   1.000
_cell.angle_alpha   90.00
_cell.angle_beta   90.00
_cell.angle_gamma   90.00
#
_symmetry.space_group_name_H-M   'P 1'
#
loop_
_entity.id
_entity.type
_entity.pdbx_description
1 polymer ?
#
loop_
_entity_poly.entity_id
_entity_poly.type
_entity_poly.pdbx_seq_one_letter_code
_entity_poly.pdbx_strand_id
1 'polypeptide(L)'
;MAQEYTTESLPTVGDSLRRNRLMLDIKELMEEPYPNIAFHILNDDLTTACLVLTPQDYKPLHLTMYFSSMYPLDPPQVRMNSDVHHPNVYDDFICATILRRTDEHTPAYTLKGIAIQLLSFFSSDTVEQEYSGWKKDLSLFRAVDKKLHDSFQCDHCHFGQARWISPRVDLPCRPYDARVTNNPDQWPMLHMAGKSHPKQTQEGAEVEVEAPLLKTSAACEIDRLPNELILVILELLDFEHLTSFAAAWPRISEIIKEFDVIRQRELQCFCLKQNYHSVNLGVGVSIDRGQIASEFDLLSQDAYRIWNIRQSVNNLHFDHWLPLPISRGHWQRVKKRVEVSLNTMVQKIQNKGTFSEAQVLFTFMNDVVVRLNQVTESTTSRRSSKTNLRHASEKAIDSYFHLFHLLVCLATEDHTLVTHANLLLQNFMSGKRSKVECPNLGHLLIALLISDVEVTEGLLKAIIIEAITRNVVWLFDKKGANMPELSYMERDAVSAYRLDQTFRGSRTSYRLLMFSELFRRTARPSHEKPLSKVPKELAETVRRLHTINDFPAFLREMGIRKTPDARIFTHELRKTVQSSMEKGYSKQGIPTEYALLLRIKKDPYVSITDEEADWLKKNKDVDATQRLRSFFPNKNNQRNHRA
;
A
#
# COMPACT_ATOMS: atom_id res chain seq x y z
N MET A 1 -15.06 60.45 -22.46
CA MET A 1 -15.54 59.10 -22.08
C MET A 1 -14.82 58.10 -22.95
N ALA A 2 -13.74 57.52 -22.46
CA ALA A 2 -13.10 56.37 -23.07
C ALA A 2 -13.12 55.28 -22.01
N GLN A 3 -13.96 54.26 -22.22
CA GLN A 3 -13.98 53.06 -21.40
C GLN A 3 -12.73 52.25 -21.73
N GLU A 4 -11.82 52.15 -20.76
CA GLU A 4 -10.74 51.17 -20.80
C GLU A 4 -11.37 49.78 -20.68
N TYR A 5 -11.40 49.07 -21.81
CA TYR A 5 -11.64 47.63 -21.82
C TYR A 5 -10.39 46.95 -21.23
N THR A 6 -10.48 46.53 -19.97
CA THR A 6 -9.52 45.59 -19.37
C THR A 6 -9.57 44.28 -20.16
N THR A 7 -8.50 44.01 -20.90
CA THR A 7 -8.22 42.71 -21.51
C THR A 7 -7.99 41.68 -20.41
N GLU A 8 -9.04 40.95 -20.01
CA GLU A 8 -8.90 39.72 -19.25
C GLU A 8 -8.15 38.70 -20.11
N SER A 9 -6.90 38.42 -19.75
CA SER A 9 -6.14 37.32 -20.34
C SER A 9 -6.84 36.00 -20.04
N LEU A 10 -7.05 35.17 -21.07
CA LEU A 10 -7.64 33.84 -20.93
C LEU A 10 -6.91 33.02 -19.84
N PRO A 11 -7.63 32.31 -18.94
CA PRO A 11 -7.00 31.55 -17.86
C PRO A 11 -6.04 30.50 -18.41
N THR A 12 -4.87 30.33 -17.79
CA THR A 12 -3.98 29.23 -18.16
C THR A 12 -4.63 27.89 -17.81
N VAL A 13 -4.19 26.80 -18.45
CA VAL A 13 -4.67 25.44 -18.09
C VAL A 13 -4.38 25.12 -16.61
N GLY A 14 -3.32 25.69 -16.03
CA GLY A 14 -3.03 25.58 -14.60
C GLY A 14 -4.12 26.23 -13.74
N ASP A 15 -4.53 27.45 -14.11
CA ASP A 15 -5.54 28.22 -13.37
C ASP A 15 -6.92 27.55 -13.39
N SER A 16 -7.29 26.96 -14.53
CA SER A 16 -8.56 26.23 -14.63
C SER A 16 -8.57 24.96 -13.76
N LEU A 17 -7.46 24.22 -13.70
CA LEU A 17 -7.31 23.06 -12.83
C LEU A 17 -7.35 23.44 -11.34
N ARG A 18 -6.68 24.53 -10.95
CA ARG A 18 -6.76 25.09 -9.58
C ARG A 18 -8.21 25.40 -9.22
N ARG A 19 -8.88 26.19 -10.07
CA ARG A 19 -10.25 26.65 -9.84
C ARG A 19 -11.19 25.46 -9.71
N ASN A 20 -11.07 24.46 -10.57
CA ASN A 20 -11.86 23.24 -10.49
C ASN A 20 -11.64 22.48 -9.18
N ARG A 21 -10.38 22.29 -8.76
CA ARG A 21 -10.07 21.63 -7.48
C ARG A 21 -10.68 22.38 -6.30
N LEU A 22 -10.53 23.69 -6.25
CA LEU A 22 -11.05 24.54 -5.18
C LEU A 22 -12.59 24.54 -5.16
N MET A 23 -13.24 24.62 -6.33
CA MET A 23 -14.69 24.51 -6.42
C MET A 23 -15.21 23.17 -5.92
N LEU A 24 -14.52 22.06 -6.21
CA LEU A 24 -14.88 20.74 -5.67
C LEU A 24 -14.80 20.70 -4.14
N ASP A 25 -13.73 21.24 -3.57
CA ASP A 25 -13.54 21.33 -2.12
C ASP A 25 -14.58 22.22 -1.43
N ILE A 26 -14.90 23.38 -2.04
CA ILE A 26 -15.92 24.30 -1.54
C ILE A 26 -17.30 23.65 -1.61
N LYS A 27 -17.62 23.01 -2.75
CA LYS A 27 -18.88 22.28 -2.95
C LYS A 27 -19.05 21.20 -1.89
N GLU A 28 -18.01 20.41 -1.64
CA GLU A 28 -18.02 19.37 -0.59
C GLU A 28 -18.35 19.94 0.80
N LEU A 29 -17.85 21.14 1.13
CA LEU A 29 -18.06 21.77 2.42
C LEU A 29 -19.41 22.47 2.56
N MET A 30 -19.97 22.97 1.44
CA MET A 30 -21.23 23.72 1.41
C MET A 30 -22.45 22.82 1.26
N GLU A 31 -22.40 21.82 0.38
CA GLU A 31 -23.53 20.90 0.16
C GLU A 31 -23.67 19.91 1.32
N GLU A 32 -22.55 19.50 1.92
CA GLU A 32 -22.49 18.54 3.01
C GLU A 32 -21.79 19.15 4.24
N PRO A 33 -22.45 20.09 4.95
CA PRO A 33 -21.85 20.79 6.08
C PRO A 33 -21.52 19.80 7.20
N TYR A 34 -20.32 19.91 7.76
CA TYR A 34 -19.93 19.11 8.92
C TYR A 34 -20.48 19.77 10.20
N PRO A 35 -21.05 19.01 11.16
CA PRO A 35 -21.53 19.57 12.43
C PRO A 35 -20.46 20.42 13.10
N ASN A 36 -20.86 21.58 13.64
CA ASN A 36 -19.96 22.54 14.28
C ASN A 36 -18.97 23.26 13.35
N ILE A 37 -19.17 23.20 12.03
CA ILE A 37 -18.40 23.94 11.03
C ILE A 37 -19.37 24.71 10.13
N ALA A 38 -19.15 26.00 9.95
CA ALA A 38 -19.83 26.79 8.93
C ALA A 38 -18.81 27.48 8.03
N PHE A 39 -19.09 27.50 6.73
CA PHE A 39 -18.18 28.02 5.71
C PHE A 39 -18.91 29.00 4.79
N HIS A 40 -18.32 30.17 4.58
CA HIS A 40 -18.91 31.22 3.74
C HIS A 40 -17.84 31.82 2.85
N ILE A 41 -18.11 31.92 1.55
CA ILE A 41 -17.21 32.55 0.58
C ILE A 41 -17.31 34.07 0.75
N LEU A 42 -16.19 34.79 0.82
CA LEU A 42 -16.22 36.27 0.91
C LEU A 42 -16.32 36.92 -0.46
N ASN A 43 -15.55 36.41 -1.42
CA ASN A 43 -15.32 37.06 -2.71
C ASN A 43 -15.68 36.13 -3.87
N ASP A 44 -16.17 36.70 -4.96
CA ASP A 44 -16.54 35.98 -6.19
C ASP A 44 -15.36 35.26 -6.86
N ASP A 45 -14.12 35.68 -6.54
CA ASP A 45 -12.89 35.08 -7.05
C ASP A 45 -12.48 33.79 -6.32
N LEU A 46 -13.24 33.39 -5.29
CA LEU A 46 -13.02 32.20 -4.46
C LEU A 46 -11.68 32.21 -3.70
N THR A 47 -10.97 33.33 -3.61
CA THR A 47 -9.64 33.39 -2.98
C THR A 47 -9.70 33.45 -1.47
N THR A 48 -10.84 33.86 -0.90
CA THR A 48 -10.99 34.10 0.53
C THR A 48 -12.33 33.58 1.04
N ALA A 49 -12.32 32.95 2.22
CA ALA A 49 -13.53 32.41 2.87
C ALA A 49 -13.51 32.59 4.39
N CYS A 50 -14.69 32.72 5.00
CA CYS A 50 -14.93 32.65 6.43
C CYS A 50 -15.07 31.17 6.81
N LEU A 51 -14.31 30.74 7.80
CA LEU A 51 -14.47 29.45 8.46
C LEU A 51 -14.86 29.71 9.92
N VAL A 52 -16.05 29.26 10.31
CA VAL A 52 -16.54 29.37 11.68
C VAL A 52 -16.55 27.99 12.31
N LEU A 53 -15.82 27.83 13.41
CA LEU A 53 -15.75 26.59 14.18
C LEU A 53 -16.50 26.78 15.50
N THR A 54 -17.32 25.80 15.89
CA THR A 54 -17.97 25.80 17.22
C THR A 54 -17.50 24.61 18.05
N PRO A 55 -16.24 24.65 18.55
CA PRO A 55 -15.71 23.60 19.42
C PRO A 55 -16.53 23.44 20.72
N GLN A 56 -16.41 22.27 21.35
CA GLN A 56 -17.19 21.92 22.54
C GLN A 56 -16.83 22.80 23.76
N ASP A 57 -15.53 22.98 24.01
CA ASP A 57 -15.04 23.61 25.25
C ASP A 57 -14.53 25.05 25.08
N TYR A 58 -14.58 25.58 23.86
CA TYR A 58 -14.27 26.96 23.51
C TYR A 58 -15.53 27.68 23.02
N LYS A 59 -15.52 29.01 23.07
CA LYS A 59 -16.54 29.83 22.36
C LYS A 59 -16.42 29.61 20.84
N PRO A 60 -17.47 29.94 20.06
CA PRO A 60 -17.37 29.97 18.60
C PRO A 60 -16.15 30.78 18.15
N LEU A 61 -15.41 30.27 17.17
CA LEU A 61 -14.19 30.87 16.64
C LEU A 61 -14.41 31.22 15.17
N HIS A 62 -14.19 32.47 14.82
CA HIS A 62 -14.14 32.92 13.44
C HIS A 62 -12.70 32.95 12.92
N LEU A 63 -12.52 32.38 11.72
CA LEU A 63 -11.26 32.30 11.01
C LEU A 63 -11.42 32.82 9.58
N THR A 64 -10.38 33.45 9.05
CA THR A 64 -10.30 33.82 7.63
C THR A 64 -9.34 32.90 6.93
N MET A 65 -9.80 32.25 5.86
CA MET A 65 -9.02 31.37 4.99
C MET A 65 -8.65 32.07 3.69
N TYR A 66 -7.39 31.94 3.28
CA TYR A 66 -6.86 32.45 2.02
C TYR A 66 -6.31 31.31 1.17
N PHE A 67 -6.76 31.21 -0.07
CA PHE A 67 -6.36 30.18 -1.03
C PHE A 67 -5.32 30.73 -2.01
N SER A 68 -4.08 30.24 -1.94
CA SER A 68 -3.01 30.67 -2.83
C SER A 68 -3.24 30.21 -4.29
N SER A 69 -2.48 30.79 -5.23
CA SER A 69 -2.41 30.31 -6.63
C SER A 69 -1.87 28.90 -6.76
N MET A 70 -1.28 28.34 -5.69
CA MET A 70 -0.70 27.01 -5.66
C MET A 70 -1.57 25.99 -4.92
N TYR A 71 -2.75 26.35 -4.42
CA TYR A 71 -3.68 25.40 -3.80
C TYR A 71 -4.05 24.28 -4.80
N PRO A 72 -3.97 22.98 -4.44
CA PRO A 72 -3.82 22.41 -3.09
C PRO A 72 -2.38 22.03 -2.70
N LEU A 73 -1.38 22.44 -3.48
CA LEU A 73 0.03 22.16 -3.17
C LEU A 73 0.48 22.87 -1.91
N ASP A 74 0.04 24.10 -1.74
CA ASP A 74 0.12 24.78 -0.47
C ASP A 74 -1.22 24.63 0.27
N PRO A 75 -1.19 24.38 1.59
CA PRO A 75 -2.39 24.45 2.40
C PRO A 75 -2.98 25.88 2.35
N PRO A 76 -4.28 26.04 2.65
CA PRO A 76 -4.84 27.38 2.80
C PRO A 76 -4.17 28.09 3.98
N GLN A 77 -3.90 29.38 3.83
CA GLN A 77 -3.47 30.19 4.96
C GLN A 77 -4.69 30.50 5.82
N VAL A 78 -4.62 30.25 7.12
CA VAL A 78 -5.74 30.47 8.04
C VAL A 78 -5.31 31.43 9.13
N ARG A 79 -6.09 32.49 9.32
CA ARG A 79 -5.88 33.50 10.37
C ARG A 79 -7.02 33.47 11.36
N MET A 80 -6.68 33.56 12.64
CA MET A 80 -7.65 33.73 13.73
C MET A 80 -8.17 35.16 13.74
N ASN A 81 -9.50 35.32 13.74
CA ASN A 81 -10.14 36.62 13.93
C ASN A 81 -10.69 36.79 15.34
N SER A 82 -11.15 35.70 15.95
CA SER A 82 -11.69 35.68 17.30
C SER A 82 -10.61 35.84 18.37
N ASP A 83 -10.91 36.59 19.43
CA ASP A 83 -10.04 36.69 20.59
C ASP A 83 -9.99 35.35 21.36
N VAL A 84 -8.92 34.57 21.22
CA VAL A 84 -8.80 33.23 21.83
C VAL A 84 -7.53 33.08 22.69
N HIS A 85 -7.66 32.46 23.85
CA HIS A 85 -6.51 32.04 24.66
C HIS A 85 -6.18 30.56 24.42
N HIS A 86 -5.15 30.31 23.62
CA HIS A 86 -4.70 28.95 23.27
C HIS A 86 -3.17 28.89 23.15
N PRO A 87 -2.49 27.81 23.62
CA PRO A 87 -1.02 27.74 23.67
C PRO A 87 -0.33 27.76 22.30
N ASN A 88 -1.06 27.48 21.22
CA ASN A 88 -0.58 27.45 19.84
C ASN A 88 -1.25 28.51 18.95
N VAL A 89 -1.89 29.52 19.54
CA VAL A 89 -2.40 30.69 18.81
C VAL A 89 -1.62 31.91 19.29
N TYR A 90 -1.02 32.65 18.36
CA TYR A 90 -0.21 33.83 18.62
C TYR A 90 -0.78 34.99 17.79
N ASP A 91 -1.51 35.89 18.45
CA ASP A 91 -2.33 36.91 17.78
C ASP A 91 -3.26 36.27 16.74
N ASP A 92 -3.07 36.56 15.44
CA ASP A 92 -3.85 35.98 14.34
C ASP A 92 -3.26 34.67 13.78
N PHE A 93 -2.06 34.27 14.22
CA PHE A 93 -1.34 33.10 13.69
C PHE A 93 -1.66 31.80 14.46
N ILE A 94 -1.95 30.73 13.73
CA ILE A 94 -2.24 29.39 14.28
C ILE A 94 -1.08 28.45 13.99
N CYS A 95 -0.39 28.01 15.04
CA CYS A 95 0.68 27.04 14.94
C CYS A 95 0.13 25.60 14.90
N ALA A 96 -0.35 25.20 13.71
CA ALA A 96 -0.81 23.84 13.42
C ALA A 96 -0.06 23.27 12.23
N THR A 97 0.38 22.00 12.32
CA THR A 97 1.20 21.39 11.26
C THR A 97 0.44 21.22 9.94
N ILE A 98 -0.88 20.99 9.99
CA ILE A 98 -1.74 20.87 8.80
C ILE A 98 -1.83 22.17 7.97
N LEU A 99 -1.50 23.32 8.56
CA LEU A 99 -1.54 24.63 7.89
C LEU A 99 -0.17 25.07 7.34
N ARG A 100 0.86 24.23 7.46
CA ARG A 100 2.23 24.56 7.06
C ARG A 100 2.66 23.71 5.89
N ARG A 101 3.46 24.30 5.00
CA ARG A 101 4.17 23.59 3.94
C ARG A 101 5.37 22.85 4.54
N THR A 102 5.10 21.82 5.33
CA THR A 102 6.11 20.86 5.82
C THR A 102 6.03 19.58 5.00
N ASP A 103 6.95 18.63 5.26
CA ASP A 103 6.84 17.27 4.74
C ASP A 103 5.54 16.54 5.19
N GLU A 104 4.72 17.13 6.08
CA GLU A 104 3.46 16.53 6.52
C GLU A 104 2.23 16.99 5.73
N HIS A 105 2.34 18.09 4.96
CA HIS A 105 1.26 18.52 4.08
C HIS A 105 1.25 17.68 2.81
N THR A 106 0.06 17.21 2.43
CA THR A 106 -0.14 16.52 1.16
C THR A 106 -1.29 17.17 0.39
N PRO A 107 -1.16 17.36 -0.94
CA PRO A 107 -2.25 17.79 -1.80
C PRO A 107 -3.46 16.83 -1.80
N ALA A 108 -3.33 15.66 -1.16
CA ALA A 108 -4.42 14.74 -0.93
C ALA A 108 -5.48 15.25 0.07
N TYR A 109 -5.14 16.20 0.95
CA TYR A 109 -6.11 16.75 1.90
C TYR A 109 -7.21 17.54 1.18
N THR A 110 -8.45 17.35 1.64
CA THR A 110 -9.59 18.17 1.22
C THR A 110 -9.76 19.36 2.15
N LEU A 111 -10.43 20.40 1.67
CA LEU A 111 -10.75 21.56 2.51
C LEU A 111 -11.60 21.15 3.72
N LYS A 112 -12.55 20.23 3.52
CA LYS A 112 -13.35 19.63 4.59
C LYS A 112 -12.48 18.90 5.61
N GLY A 113 -11.52 18.08 5.16
CA GLY A 113 -10.57 17.40 6.04
C GLY A 113 -9.73 18.39 6.88
N ILE A 114 -9.27 19.49 6.28
CA ILE A 114 -8.53 20.54 6.98
C ILE A 114 -9.41 21.22 8.03
N ALA A 115 -10.65 21.57 7.69
CA ALA A 115 -11.59 22.20 8.62
C ALA A 115 -11.94 21.29 9.81
N ILE A 116 -12.16 19.99 9.58
CA ILE A 116 -12.40 19.00 10.63
C ILE A 116 -11.18 18.85 11.53
N GLN A 117 -9.97 18.82 10.95
CA GLN A 117 -8.74 18.75 11.75
C GLN A 117 -8.58 19.98 12.65
N LEU A 118 -8.90 21.17 12.16
CA LEU A 118 -8.88 22.41 12.95
C LEU A 118 -9.94 22.37 14.06
N LEU A 119 -11.15 21.91 13.78
CA LEU A 119 -12.19 21.72 14.81
C LEU A 119 -11.71 20.74 15.89
N SER A 120 -11.11 19.63 15.49
CA SER A 120 -10.54 18.63 16.41
C SER A 120 -9.38 19.20 17.21
N PHE A 121 -8.54 20.06 16.63
CA PHE A 121 -7.44 20.73 17.30
C PHE A 121 -7.95 21.56 18.48
N PHE A 122 -8.97 22.39 18.28
CA PHE A 122 -9.56 23.21 19.35
C PHE A 122 -10.45 22.40 20.33
N SER A 123 -10.96 21.25 19.91
CA SER A 123 -11.79 20.38 20.75
C SER A 123 -10.99 19.37 21.58
N SER A 124 -9.70 19.16 21.29
CA SER A 124 -8.85 18.18 21.99
C SER A 124 -8.57 18.58 23.44
N ASP A 125 -8.41 17.60 24.36
CA ASP A 125 -8.03 17.90 25.75
C ASP A 125 -6.57 18.34 25.90
N THR A 126 -5.73 17.87 24.97
CA THR A 126 -4.30 18.15 24.99
C THR A 126 -3.77 18.40 23.58
N VAL A 127 -2.79 19.29 23.47
CA VAL A 127 -2.12 19.62 22.21
C VAL A 127 -0.61 19.39 22.30
N GLU A 128 -0.03 18.75 21.29
CA GLU A 128 1.41 18.50 21.21
C GLU A 128 2.18 19.80 20.92
N GLN A 129 3.32 19.98 21.59
CA GLN A 129 4.19 21.14 21.40
C GLN A 129 5.38 20.77 20.51
N GLU A 130 5.54 21.49 19.40
CA GLU A 130 6.50 21.18 18.32
C GLU A 130 7.95 21.05 18.80
N TYR A 131 8.41 21.93 19.69
CA TYR A 131 9.81 21.96 20.12
C TYR A 131 10.16 20.99 21.24
N SER A 132 9.15 20.39 21.89
CA SER A 132 9.36 19.67 23.14
C SER A 132 8.75 18.27 23.15
N GLY A 133 7.83 17.97 22.22
CA GLY A 133 7.12 16.69 22.14
C GLY A 133 6.15 16.44 23.31
N TRP A 134 6.08 17.35 24.28
CA TRP A 134 5.16 17.26 25.41
C TRP A 134 3.77 17.73 25.01
N LYS A 135 2.75 17.07 25.57
CA LYS A 135 1.35 17.46 25.45
C LYS A 135 1.03 18.50 26.52
N LYS A 136 0.48 19.64 26.10
CA LYS A 136 -0.10 20.64 27.03
C LYS A 136 -1.58 20.37 27.21
N ASP A 137 -2.00 20.36 28.46
CA ASP A 137 -3.41 20.31 28.85
C ASP A 137 -4.10 21.66 28.59
N LEU A 138 -5.27 21.62 27.95
CA LEU A 138 -6.01 22.81 27.52
C LEU A 138 -7.00 23.34 28.57
N SER A 139 -7.24 22.65 29.68
CA SER A 139 -8.21 23.02 30.72
C SER A 139 -7.97 24.42 31.30
N LEU A 140 -6.72 24.75 31.62
CA LEU A 140 -6.34 26.07 32.15
C LEU A 140 -6.55 27.18 31.11
N PHE A 141 -6.20 26.91 29.85
CA PHE A 141 -6.37 27.87 28.77
C PHE A 141 -7.85 28.18 28.51
N ARG A 142 -8.68 27.14 28.48
CA ARG A 142 -10.15 27.24 28.36
C ARG A 142 -10.77 28.02 29.52
N ALA A 143 -10.28 27.85 30.74
CA ALA A 143 -10.80 28.58 31.91
C ALA A 143 -10.53 30.09 31.84
N VAL A 144 -9.40 30.49 31.26
CA VAL A 144 -9.07 31.90 30.98
C VAL A 144 -9.89 32.40 29.79
N ASP A 145 -9.98 31.61 28.73
CA ASP A 145 -10.71 31.97 27.50
C ASP A 145 -12.19 32.25 27.76
N LYS A 146 -12.85 31.47 28.64
CA LYS A 146 -14.24 31.70 29.06
C LYS A 146 -14.51 33.10 29.63
N LYS A 147 -13.47 33.81 30.09
CA LYS A 147 -13.56 35.18 30.60
C LYS A 147 -13.28 36.24 29.53
N LEU A 148 -12.74 35.86 28.38
CA LEU A 148 -12.45 36.76 27.27
C LEU A 148 -13.72 37.05 26.47
N HIS A 149 -14.04 38.34 26.35
CA HIS A 149 -15.08 38.80 25.44
C HIS A 149 -14.50 38.87 24.02
N ASP A 150 -15.09 38.12 23.08
CA ASP A 150 -14.75 38.26 21.66
C ASP A 150 -15.52 39.45 21.08
N SER A 151 -14.77 40.44 20.58
CA SER A 151 -15.36 41.66 20.00
C SER A 151 -15.47 41.59 18.48
N PHE A 152 -14.98 40.53 17.85
CA PHE A 152 -14.95 40.40 16.41
C PHE A 152 -16.37 40.27 15.82
N GLN A 153 -16.64 41.06 14.78
CA GLN A 153 -17.87 40.99 14.00
C GLN A 153 -17.54 40.86 12.52
N CYS A 154 -18.25 39.97 11.83
CA CYS A 154 -18.07 39.75 10.40
C CYS A 154 -19.32 40.16 9.63
N ASP A 155 -19.19 41.05 8.65
CA ASP A 155 -20.34 41.46 7.83
C ASP A 155 -20.77 40.39 6.81
N HIS A 156 -19.88 39.47 6.45
CA HIS A 156 -20.14 38.44 5.43
C HIS A 156 -20.90 37.24 6.00
N CYS A 157 -20.38 36.59 7.04
CA CYS A 157 -21.05 35.45 7.68
C CYS A 157 -21.91 35.86 8.89
N HIS A 158 -21.98 37.16 9.17
CA HIS A 158 -22.70 37.77 10.28
C HIS A 158 -22.19 37.40 11.68
N PHE A 159 -21.09 36.66 11.81
CA PHE A 159 -20.50 36.27 13.08
C PHE A 159 -20.40 37.45 14.05
N GLY A 160 -20.75 37.23 15.32
CA GLY A 160 -20.76 38.26 16.36
C GLY A 160 -21.91 39.27 16.29
N GLN A 161 -22.77 39.21 15.26
CA GLN A 161 -23.95 40.08 15.11
C GLN A 161 -25.21 39.42 15.68
N ALA A 162 -26.24 40.22 16.03
CA ALA A 162 -27.49 39.72 16.62
C ALA A 162 -28.26 38.71 15.74
N ARG A 163 -28.04 38.74 14.42
CA ARG A 163 -28.65 37.84 13.43
C ARG A 163 -27.87 36.54 13.21
N TRP A 164 -26.71 36.37 13.85
CA TRP A 164 -25.90 35.16 13.71
C TRP A 164 -26.49 34.00 14.49
N ILE A 165 -26.61 32.85 13.82
CA ILE A 165 -27.07 31.61 14.42
C ILE A 165 -25.87 30.69 14.56
N SER A 166 -25.61 30.26 15.79
CA SER A 166 -24.50 29.35 16.07
C SER A 166 -24.78 27.97 15.44
N PRO A 167 -23.86 27.41 14.63
CA PRO A 167 -23.98 26.05 14.11
C PRO A 167 -23.72 24.97 15.17
N ARG A 168 -23.75 25.32 16.46
CA ARG A 168 -23.40 24.42 17.55
C ARG A 168 -24.43 23.32 17.70
N VAL A 169 -23.97 22.09 17.53
CA VAL A 169 -24.73 20.87 17.82
C VAL A 169 -23.99 20.11 18.91
N ASP A 170 -24.70 19.71 19.98
CA ASP A 170 -24.16 18.92 21.09
C ASP A 170 -23.87 17.46 20.63
N LEU A 171 -22.88 17.30 19.76
CA LEU A 171 -22.35 16.02 19.31
C LEU A 171 -20.87 15.89 19.70
N PRO A 172 -20.42 14.73 20.23
CA PRO A 172 -19.02 14.52 20.57
C PRO A 172 -18.14 14.57 19.32
N CYS A 173 -17.18 15.51 19.29
CA CYS A 173 -16.15 15.55 18.26
C CYS A 173 -15.21 14.35 18.42
N ARG A 174 -15.11 13.49 17.40
CA ARG A 174 -14.14 12.39 17.40
C ARG A 174 -12.78 12.90 16.91
N PRO A 175 -11.65 12.39 17.44
CA PRO A 175 -10.34 12.68 16.88
C PRO A 175 -10.31 12.23 15.41
N TYR A 176 -10.03 13.17 14.51
CA TYR A 176 -9.85 12.91 13.09
C TYR A 176 -8.36 13.02 12.76
N ASP A 177 -7.84 12.09 11.96
CA ASP A 177 -6.50 12.18 11.38
C ASP A 177 -6.64 12.16 9.86
N ALA A 178 -6.47 13.33 9.24
CA ALA A 178 -6.58 13.51 7.79
C ALA A 178 -5.58 12.65 6.97
N ARG A 179 -4.57 12.04 7.62
CA ARG A 179 -3.56 11.15 6.96
C ARG A 179 -4.08 9.74 6.67
N VAL A 180 -5.22 9.34 7.23
CA VAL A 180 -5.77 7.99 7.09
C VAL A 180 -6.78 7.96 5.95
N THR A 181 -6.32 8.04 4.71
CA THR A 181 -7.23 8.04 3.55
C THR A 181 -7.62 6.65 3.06
N ASN A 182 -7.15 5.56 3.68
CA ASN A 182 -7.17 4.24 3.05
C ASN A 182 -7.79 3.10 3.89
N ASN A 183 -8.53 3.38 4.98
CA ASN A 183 -9.16 2.32 5.79
C ASN A 183 -10.66 2.59 6.10
N PRO A 184 -11.59 1.88 5.46
CA PRO A 184 -13.03 1.96 5.75
C PRO A 184 -13.41 1.63 7.19
N ASP A 185 -12.62 0.79 7.89
CA ASP A 185 -12.87 0.39 9.29
C ASP A 185 -12.55 1.53 10.30
N GLN A 186 -11.90 2.62 9.86
CA GLN A 186 -11.61 3.81 10.67
C GLN A 186 -12.49 5.01 10.28
N TRP A 187 -13.36 4.85 9.28
CA TRP A 187 -14.46 5.78 9.07
C TRP A 187 -15.38 5.70 10.29
N PRO A 188 -15.88 6.81 10.84
CA PRO A 188 -16.85 6.73 11.91
C PRO A 188 -18.05 5.88 11.45
N MET A 189 -18.25 4.71 12.07
CA MET A 189 -19.58 4.18 12.20
C MET A 189 -20.40 5.26 12.93
N LEU A 190 -21.25 5.94 12.17
CA LEU A 190 -22.35 6.73 12.69
C LEU A 190 -23.27 5.74 13.41
N HIS A 191 -23.01 5.54 14.69
CA HIS A 191 -24.03 4.98 15.56
C HIS A 191 -25.17 6.00 15.57
N MET A 192 -26.23 5.66 14.85
CA MET A 192 -27.54 6.29 14.95
C MET A 192 -27.84 6.62 16.41
N ALA A 193 -28.09 7.89 16.68
CA ALA A 193 -28.69 8.31 17.93
C ALA A 193 -30.00 7.53 18.14
N GLY A 194 -30.17 6.93 19.33
CA GLY A 194 -31.47 6.49 19.83
C GLY A 194 -31.82 5.03 19.60
N LYS A 195 -31.19 4.12 20.35
CA LYS A 195 -31.95 3.07 21.04
C LYS A 195 -31.71 3.22 22.53
N SER A 196 -32.60 3.96 23.18
CA SER A 196 -32.82 3.83 24.61
C SER A 196 -33.09 2.35 24.92
N HIS A 197 -32.18 1.71 25.63
CA HIS A 197 -32.48 0.46 26.32
C HIS A 197 -33.67 0.70 27.26
N PRO A 198 -34.81 0.01 27.10
CA PRO A 198 -35.78 -0.03 28.18
C PRO A 198 -35.14 -0.84 29.32
N LYS A 199 -35.07 -0.20 30.50
CA LYS A 199 -34.76 -0.86 31.76
C LYS A 199 -35.68 -2.06 31.95
N GLN A 200 -35.09 -3.15 32.45
CA GLN A 200 -35.82 -4.27 33.02
C GLN A 200 -36.85 -3.78 34.03
N THR A 201 -38.12 -4.13 33.83
CA THR A 201 -39.13 -4.19 34.89
C THR A 201 -40.08 -5.35 34.58
N GLN A 202 -40.57 -5.96 35.65
CA GLN A 202 -41.09 -7.31 35.80
C GLN A 202 -42.40 -7.63 35.03
N GLU A 203 -42.52 -8.93 34.74
CA GLU A 203 -43.72 -9.78 34.66
C GLU A 203 -45.11 -9.12 34.59
N GLY A 204 -45.83 -9.40 33.51
CA GLY A 204 -47.28 -9.19 33.41
C GLY A 204 -47.86 -9.57 32.05
N ALA A 205 -48.57 -10.71 32.03
CA ALA A 205 -49.62 -11.20 31.13
C ALA A 205 -49.65 -10.74 29.64
N GLU A 206 -49.55 -11.74 28.75
CA GLU A 206 -49.86 -11.66 27.32
C GLU A 206 -51.31 -11.21 27.07
N VAL A 207 -51.48 -10.14 26.29
CA VAL A 207 -52.75 -9.80 25.62
C VAL A 207 -52.42 -9.60 24.15
N GLU A 208 -52.91 -10.52 23.31
CA GLU A 208 -52.90 -10.39 21.85
C GLU A 208 -53.74 -9.18 21.43
N VAL A 209 -53.11 -8.23 20.74
CA VAL A 209 -53.81 -7.19 19.98
C VAL A 209 -53.43 -7.39 18.51
N GLU A 210 -54.39 -7.90 17.74
CA GLU A 210 -54.30 -8.04 16.29
C GLU A 210 -54.04 -6.66 15.64
N ALA A 211 -52.86 -6.52 15.02
CA ALA A 211 -52.61 -5.42 14.09
C ALA A 211 -53.31 -5.72 12.76
N PRO A 212 -54.06 -4.77 12.17
CA PRO A 212 -54.80 -5.02 10.94
C PRO A 212 -53.85 -5.28 9.77
N LEU A 213 -53.99 -6.47 9.19
CA LEU A 213 -53.38 -6.91 7.94
C LEU A 213 -53.76 -5.97 6.79
N LEU A 214 -52.93 -4.97 6.51
CA LEU A 214 -52.94 -4.25 5.24
C LEU A 214 -52.28 -5.14 4.17
N LYS A 215 -53.10 -5.95 3.51
CA LYS A 215 -52.78 -6.60 2.25
C LYS A 215 -52.82 -5.57 1.12
N THR A 216 -51.66 -5.22 0.59
CA THR A 216 -51.32 -5.33 -0.86
C THR A 216 -49.86 -4.92 -1.05
N SER A 217 -48.99 -5.91 -1.24
CA SER A 217 -47.67 -5.72 -1.84
C SER A 217 -47.87 -5.33 -3.30
N ALA A 218 -47.98 -4.02 -3.55
CA ALA A 218 -47.61 -3.49 -4.85
C ALA A 218 -46.08 -3.58 -4.90
N ALA A 219 -45.53 -4.43 -5.78
CA ALA A 219 -44.11 -4.41 -6.09
C ALA A 219 -43.74 -2.95 -6.36
N CYS A 220 -42.79 -2.40 -5.59
CA CYS A 220 -42.43 -0.99 -5.74
C CYS A 220 -41.92 -0.83 -7.18
N GLU A 221 -42.53 0.01 -8.01
CA GLU A 221 -42.15 0.13 -9.43
C GLU A 221 -40.65 0.50 -9.60
N ILE A 222 -40.04 1.07 -8.55
CA ILE A 222 -38.60 1.32 -8.46
C ILE A 222 -37.77 0.02 -8.53
N ASP A 223 -38.31 -1.12 -8.07
CA ASP A 223 -37.71 -2.46 -8.22
C ASP A 223 -37.56 -2.89 -9.68
N ARG A 224 -38.23 -2.22 -10.62
CA ARG A 224 -38.10 -2.49 -12.06
C ARG A 224 -37.08 -1.59 -12.76
N LEU A 225 -36.51 -0.58 -12.08
CA LEU A 225 -35.49 0.28 -12.69
C LEU A 225 -34.26 -0.56 -13.10
N PRO A 226 -33.72 -0.41 -14.32
CA PRO A 226 -32.46 -1.05 -14.70
C PRO A 226 -31.29 -0.66 -13.79
N ASN A 227 -30.33 -1.57 -13.60
CA ASN A 227 -29.17 -1.33 -12.74
C ASN A 227 -28.35 -0.12 -13.21
N GLU A 228 -28.32 0.14 -14.52
CA GLU A 228 -27.61 1.27 -15.12
C GLU A 228 -28.16 2.62 -14.63
N LEU A 229 -29.48 2.76 -14.54
CA LEU A 229 -30.11 3.99 -14.02
C LEU A 229 -29.86 4.13 -12.52
N ILE A 230 -29.89 3.02 -11.79
CA ILE A 230 -29.55 3.02 -10.36
C ILE A 230 -28.11 3.46 -10.16
N LEU A 231 -27.16 2.97 -10.95
CA LEU A 231 -25.75 3.36 -10.84
C LEU A 231 -25.56 4.87 -11.08
N VAL A 232 -26.27 5.45 -12.05
CA VAL A 232 -26.26 6.91 -12.27
C VAL A 232 -26.79 7.67 -11.04
N ILE A 233 -27.86 7.17 -10.41
CA ILE A 233 -28.35 7.75 -9.15
C ILE A 233 -27.30 7.61 -8.05
N LEU A 234 -26.72 6.41 -7.91
CA LEU A 234 -25.71 6.12 -6.91
C LEU A 234 -24.45 6.94 -7.11
N GLU A 235 -24.10 7.40 -8.31
CA GLU A 235 -22.99 8.33 -8.57
C GLU A 235 -23.25 9.75 -8.02
N LEU A 236 -24.51 10.14 -7.87
CA LEU A 236 -24.90 11.47 -7.38
C LEU A 236 -25.03 11.54 -5.85
N LEU A 237 -25.16 10.40 -5.18
CA LEU A 237 -25.26 10.36 -3.72
C LEU A 237 -23.89 10.61 -3.07
N ASP A 238 -23.85 11.16 -1.86
CA ASP A 238 -22.63 11.14 -1.06
C ASP A 238 -22.51 9.78 -0.32
N PHE A 239 -21.50 9.61 0.55
CA PHE A 239 -21.32 8.34 1.27
C PHE A 239 -22.41 8.09 2.33
N GLU A 240 -22.89 9.12 3.01
CA GLU A 240 -23.92 8.98 4.04
C GLU A 240 -25.27 8.59 3.44
N HIS A 241 -25.69 9.26 2.37
CA HIS A 241 -26.90 8.92 1.64
C HIS A 241 -26.76 7.55 0.97
N LEU A 242 -25.59 7.21 0.41
CA LEU A 242 -25.34 5.88 -0.16
C LEU A 242 -25.54 4.76 0.87
N THR A 243 -24.97 4.92 2.08
CA THR A 243 -25.08 3.92 3.15
C THR A 243 -26.51 3.83 3.70
N SER A 244 -27.18 4.97 3.88
CA SER A 244 -28.60 5.03 4.27
C SER A 244 -29.50 4.37 3.22
N PHE A 245 -29.24 4.60 1.93
CA PHE A 245 -30.01 4.00 0.84
C PHE A 245 -29.79 2.49 0.74
N ALA A 246 -28.54 2.04 0.91
CA ALA A 246 -28.22 0.61 0.98
C ALA A 246 -28.88 -0.10 2.17
N ALA A 247 -29.06 0.59 3.30
CA ALA A 247 -29.75 0.07 4.48
C ALA A 247 -31.27 0.02 4.28
N ALA A 248 -31.83 1.00 3.59
CA ALA A 248 -33.26 1.08 3.33
C ALA A 248 -33.75 0.09 2.25
N TRP A 249 -32.91 -0.23 1.25
CA TRP A 249 -33.30 -1.07 0.13
C TRP A 249 -32.23 -2.13 -0.20
N PRO A 250 -32.48 -3.44 0.10
CA PRO A 250 -31.50 -4.51 -0.08
C PRO A 250 -30.90 -4.61 -1.48
N ARG A 251 -31.69 -4.35 -2.53
CA ARG A 251 -31.23 -4.34 -3.93
C ARG A 251 -30.10 -3.33 -4.16
N ILE A 252 -30.15 -2.17 -3.51
CA ILE A 252 -29.08 -1.16 -3.58
C ILE A 252 -27.81 -1.68 -2.92
N SER A 253 -27.93 -2.37 -1.78
CA SER A 253 -26.78 -3.01 -1.14
C SER A 253 -26.10 -4.04 -2.05
N GLU A 254 -26.91 -4.81 -2.80
CA GLU A 254 -26.40 -5.77 -3.80
C GLU A 254 -25.71 -5.06 -4.95
N ILE A 255 -26.32 -4.04 -5.55
CA ILE A 255 -25.75 -3.26 -6.65
C ILE A 255 -24.43 -2.58 -6.22
N ILE A 256 -24.38 -1.96 -5.04
CA ILE A 256 -23.16 -1.32 -4.53
C ILE A 256 -22.01 -2.33 -4.43
N LYS A 257 -22.31 -3.56 -3.99
CA LYS A 257 -21.31 -4.64 -3.87
C LYS A 257 -20.95 -5.24 -5.22
N GLU A 258 -21.93 -5.49 -6.09
CA GLU A 258 -21.74 -6.13 -7.39
C GLU A 258 -20.92 -5.25 -8.33
N PHE A 259 -21.18 -3.94 -8.32
CA PHE A 259 -20.50 -2.97 -9.18
C PHE A 259 -19.35 -2.24 -8.48
N ASP A 260 -18.99 -2.63 -7.26
CA ASP A 260 -17.91 -2.03 -6.46
C ASP A 260 -17.98 -0.49 -6.40
N VAL A 261 -19.18 0.07 -6.24
CA VAL A 261 -19.47 1.52 -6.37
C VAL A 261 -18.56 2.36 -5.46
N ILE A 262 -18.30 1.90 -4.24
CA ILE A 262 -17.41 2.56 -3.28
C ILE A 262 -15.99 2.65 -3.85
N ARG A 263 -15.46 1.54 -4.35
CA ARG A 263 -14.11 1.50 -4.94
C ARG A 263 -14.03 2.40 -6.17
N GLN A 264 -15.06 2.44 -7.02
CA GLN A 264 -15.06 3.29 -8.21
C GLN A 264 -14.94 4.78 -7.88
N ARG A 265 -15.53 5.23 -6.76
CA ARG A 265 -15.42 6.61 -6.27
C ARG A 265 -14.01 6.95 -5.77
N GLU A 266 -13.28 5.96 -5.27
CA GLU A 266 -11.89 6.13 -4.82
C GLU A 266 -10.90 6.24 -6.00
N LEU A 267 -11.30 5.85 -7.21
CA LEU A 267 -10.46 5.89 -8.43
C LEU A 267 -10.33 7.30 -9.01
N GLN A 268 -9.68 8.18 -8.26
CA GLN A 268 -9.46 9.58 -8.61
C GLN A 268 -8.03 10.03 -8.35
N CYS A 269 -7.62 11.10 -9.03
CA CYS A 269 -6.34 11.76 -8.78
C CYS A 269 -6.27 12.26 -7.33
N PHE A 270 -5.26 11.84 -6.56
CA PHE A 270 -5.15 12.22 -5.15
C PHE A 270 -5.05 13.75 -4.98
N CYS A 271 -4.38 14.44 -5.91
CA CYS A 271 -4.15 15.89 -5.87
C CYS A 271 -5.33 16.70 -6.41
N LEU A 272 -5.81 16.39 -7.62
CA LEU A 272 -6.83 17.20 -8.30
C LEU A 272 -8.27 16.67 -8.11
N LYS A 273 -8.44 15.51 -7.47
CA LYS A 273 -9.74 14.81 -7.25
C LYS A 273 -10.55 14.56 -8.53
N GLN A 274 -9.87 14.52 -9.67
CA GLN A 274 -10.49 14.19 -10.96
C GLN A 274 -10.59 12.66 -11.10
N ASN A 275 -11.76 12.17 -11.47
CA ASN A 275 -12.04 10.73 -11.62
C ASN A 275 -11.45 10.13 -12.90
N TYR A 276 -11.34 8.81 -12.94
CA TYR A 276 -10.81 8.08 -14.10
C TYR A 276 -11.68 8.17 -15.37
N HIS A 277 -12.94 8.61 -15.28
CA HIS A 277 -13.79 8.78 -16.48
C HIS A 277 -13.32 9.95 -17.33
N SER A 278 -12.98 11.07 -16.68
CA SER A 278 -12.68 12.36 -17.31
C SER A 278 -11.20 12.56 -17.65
N VAL A 279 -10.29 11.94 -16.89
CA VAL A 279 -8.84 12.15 -17.07
C VAL A 279 -8.05 10.86 -17.25
N ASN A 280 -6.80 11.02 -17.68
CA ASN A 280 -5.82 9.93 -17.72
C ASN A 280 -5.16 9.81 -16.35
N LEU A 281 -5.31 8.64 -15.73
CA LEU A 281 -4.77 8.33 -14.40
C LEU A 281 -3.65 7.30 -14.52
N GLY A 282 -2.69 7.41 -13.63
CA GLY A 282 -1.53 6.55 -13.51
C GLY A 282 -0.92 6.69 -12.13
N VAL A 283 0.30 6.20 -11.96
CA VAL A 283 1.02 6.25 -10.69
C VAL A 283 2.40 6.86 -10.88
N GLY A 284 2.87 7.59 -9.87
CA GLY A 284 4.24 8.08 -9.82
C GLY A 284 5.22 6.92 -9.61
N VAL A 285 6.27 6.81 -10.41
CA VAL A 285 7.28 5.74 -10.35
C VAL A 285 8.67 6.32 -10.11
N SER A 286 9.29 5.85 -9.04
CA SER A 286 10.66 6.14 -8.64
C SER A 286 11.60 5.04 -9.09
N ILE A 287 12.75 5.40 -9.64
CA ILE A 287 13.79 4.46 -10.03
C ILE A 287 15.10 4.94 -9.44
N ASP A 288 15.55 4.30 -8.35
CA ASP A 288 16.84 4.57 -7.73
C ASP A 288 17.75 3.36 -7.85
N ARG A 289 18.95 3.57 -8.42
CA ARG A 289 19.95 2.51 -8.65
C ARG A 289 19.37 1.23 -9.29
N GLY A 290 18.38 1.39 -10.17
CA GLY A 290 17.70 0.29 -10.86
C GLY A 290 16.63 -0.45 -10.07
N GLN A 291 16.36 -0.06 -8.82
CA GLN A 291 15.21 -0.52 -8.04
C GLN A 291 14.01 0.38 -8.31
N ILE A 292 12.84 -0.24 -8.49
CA ILE A 292 11.61 0.47 -8.86
C ILE A 292 10.66 0.51 -7.66
N ALA A 293 10.17 1.71 -7.36
CA ALA A 293 9.24 1.95 -6.28
C ALA A 293 8.08 2.86 -6.71
N SER A 294 6.92 2.65 -6.10
CA SER A 294 5.76 3.54 -6.18
C SER A 294 4.90 3.33 -4.94
N GLU A 295 4.21 4.38 -4.52
CA GLU A 295 3.15 4.31 -3.53
C GLU A 295 1.79 3.96 -4.17
N PHE A 296 1.70 3.82 -5.49
CA PHE A 296 0.44 3.51 -6.19
C PHE A 296 -0.70 4.50 -5.90
N ASP A 297 -0.38 5.71 -5.45
CA ASP A 297 -1.35 6.79 -5.31
C ASP A 297 -1.72 7.28 -6.72
N LEU A 298 -3.01 7.21 -7.07
CA LEU A 298 -3.48 7.59 -8.40
C LEU A 298 -3.25 9.08 -8.65
N LEU A 299 -2.57 9.40 -9.74
CA LEU A 299 -2.20 10.75 -10.14
C LEU A 299 -2.63 10.99 -11.58
N SER A 300 -3.31 12.11 -11.83
CA SER A 300 -3.66 12.50 -13.20
C SER A 300 -2.43 12.95 -13.98
N GLN A 301 -2.46 12.74 -15.29
CA GLN A 301 -1.42 13.20 -16.18
C GLN A 301 -1.19 14.72 -16.07
N ASP A 302 -2.26 15.49 -15.89
CA ASP A 302 -2.20 16.94 -15.77
C ASP A 302 -1.54 17.38 -14.46
N ALA A 303 -1.85 16.71 -13.35
CA ALA A 303 -1.16 16.94 -12.08
C ALA A 303 0.35 16.65 -12.21
N TYR A 304 0.71 15.54 -12.85
CA TYR A 304 2.12 15.21 -13.08
C TYR A 304 2.84 16.20 -14.01
N ARG A 305 2.22 16.61 -15.14
CA ARG A 305 2.90 17.41 -16.17
C ARG A 305 2.78 18.91 -15.98
N ILE A 306 1.57 19.41 -15.73
CA ILE A 306 1.27 20.85 -15.66
C ILE A 306 1.62 21.38 -14.28
N TRP A 307 1.23 20.65 -13.22
CA TRP A 307 1.49 21.04 -11.83
C TRP A 307 2.82 20.50 -11.27
N ASN A 308 3.58 19.77 -12.09
CA ASN A 308 4.89 19.24 -11.76
C ASN A 308 4.92 18.44 -10.44
N ILE A 309 3.87 17.64 -10.17
CA ILE A 309 3.84 16.79 -8.97
C ILE A 309 4.90 15.69 -9.09
N ARG A 310 5.79 15.62 -8.09
CA ARG A 310 6.92 14.67 -8.02
C ARG A 310 7.00 13.91 -6.70
N GLN A 311 6.03 14.09 -5.82
CA GLN A 311 5.97 13.44 -4.52
C GLN A 311 4.62 12.75 -4.35
N SER A 312 4.65 11.58 -3.74
CA SER A 312 3.45 10.81 -3.40
C SER A 312 2.81 11.33 -2.12
N VAL A 313 1.68 10.75 -1.70
CA VAL A 313 1.02 11.11 -0.44
C VAL A 313 1.93 10.88 0.77
N ASN A 314 2.81 9.87 0.68
CA ASN A 314 3.80 9.52 1.71
C ASN A 314 5.22 10.06 1.37
N ASN A 315 5.31 11.14 0.60
CA ASN A 315 6.57 11.83 0.24
C ASN A 315 7.61 10.99 -0.52
N LEU A 316 7.21 9.88 -1.15
CA LEU A 316 8.10 9.16 -2.05
C LEU A 316 8.30 10.02 -3.30
N HIS A 317 9.54 10.47 -3.51
CA HIS A 317 9.90 11.19 -4.72
C HIS A 317 9.88 10.26 -5.94
N PHE A 318 9.30 10.72 -7.05
CA PHE A 318 9.24 9.99 -8.31
C PHE A 318 9.48 10.91 -9.50
N ASP A 319 10.15 10.38 -10.52
CA ASP A 319 10.48 11.11 -11.76
C ASP A 319 9.62 10.67 -12.94
N HIS A 320 8.97 9.51 -12.85
CA HIS A 320 8.21 8.92 -13.93
C HIS A 320 6.72 8.84 -13.59
N TRP A 321 5.88 8.80 -14.61
CA TRP A 321 4.44 8.57 -14.47
C TRP A 321 4.03 7.41 -15.36
N LEU A 322 3.50 6.35 -14.76
CA LEU A 322 3.07 5.13 -15.43
C LEU A 322 1.53 5.10 -15.46
N PRO A 323 0.89 5.27 -16.63
CA PRO A 323 -0.54 5.08 -16.75
C PRO A 323 -0.94 3.64 -16.37
N LEU A 324 -2.10 3.47 -15.73
CA LEU A 324 -2.63 2.17 -15.35
C LEU A 324 -3.91 1.85 -16.12
N PRO A 325 -4.18 0.59 -16.48
CA PRO A 325 -5.47 0.19 -17.02
C PRO A 325 -6.51 0.12 -15.89
N ILE A 326 -7.41 1.09 -15.86
CA ILE A 326 -8.48 1.17 -14.84
C ILE A 326 -9.78 0.56 -15.37
N SER A 327 -10.17 0.96 -16.58
CA SER A 327 -11.32 0.42 -17.31
C SER A 327 -10.96 0.25 -18.77
N ARG A 328 -11.78 -0.48 -19.55
CA ARG A 328 -11.54 -0.65 -20.99
C ARG A 328 -11.46 0.70 -21.71
N GLY A 329 -12.38 1.62 -21.41
CA GLY A 329 -12.38 2.96 -22.00
C GLY A 329 -11.13 3.76 -21.63
N HIS A 330 -10.72 3.70 -20.36
CA HIS A 330 -9.50 4.37 -19.89
C HIS A 330 -8.24 3.78 -20.53
N TRP A 331 -8.13 2.45 -20.61
CA TRP A 331 -7.02 1.76 -21.27
C TRP A 331 -6.81 2.21 -22.71
N GLN A 332 -7.89 2.31 -23.50
CA GLN A 332 -7.80 2.79 -24.88
C GLN A 332 -7.22 4.21 -24.99
N ARG A 333 -7.46 5.07 -24.00
CA ARG A 333 -6.89 6.43 -23.97
C ARG A 333 -5.41 6.43 -23.58
N VAL A 334 -4.97 5.51 -22.72
CA VAL A 334 -3.63 5.57 -22.11
C VAL A 334 -2.61 4.59 -22.69
N LYS A 335 -3.01 3.54 -23.43
CA LYS A 335 -2.13 2.46 -23.88
C LYS A 335 -0.86 2.92 -24.63
N LYS A 336 -0.99 3.86 -25.57
CA LYS A 336 0.17 4.44 -26.29
C LYS A 336 1.13 5.18 -25.36
N ARG A 337 0.62 5.76 -24.28
CA ARG A 337 1.43 6.48 -23.29
C ARG A 337 2.15 5.52 -22.34
N VAL A 338 1.59 4.34 -22.10
CA VAL A 338 2.26 3.28 -21.33
C VAL A 338 3.53 2.87 -22.05
N GLU A 339 3.45 2.58 -23.35
CA GLU A 339 4.62 2.20 -24.16
C GLU A 339 5.74 3.26 -24.07
N VAL A 340 5.40 4.54 -24.25
CA VAL A 340 6.34 5.65 -24.08
C VAL A 340 6.92 5.69 -22.67
N SER A 341 6.07 5.56 -21.64
CA SER A 341 6.50 5.61 -20.24
C SER A 341 7.47 4.46 -19.90
N LEU A 342 7.12 3.23 -20.27
CA LEU A 342 7.98 2.05 -20.08
C LEU A 342 9.31 2.23 -20.83
N ASN A 343 9.29 2.71 -22.08
CA ASN A 343 10.50 2.98 -22.85
C ASN A 343 11.46 3.97 -22.17
N THR A 344 10.92 5.03 -21.55
CA THR A 344 11.77 5.98 -20.79
C THR A 344 12.39 5.34 -19.54
N MET A 345 11.69 4.37 -18.93
CA MET A 345 12.14 3.68 -17.73
C MET A 345 13.13 2.55 -18.02
N VAL A 346 13.00 1.84 -19.15
CA VAL A 346 13.91 0.74 -19.57
C VAL A 346 15.37 1.17 -19.57
N GLN A 347 15.66 2.43 -19.90
CA GLN A 347 17.03 2.93 -19.93
C GLN A 347 17.65 3.09 -18.53
N LYS A 348 16.83 3.20 -17.47
CA LYS A 348 17.28 3.41 -16.09
C LYS A 348 17.37 2.13 -15.27
N ILE A 349 16.81 1.01 -15.75
CA ILE A 349 16.91 -0.28 -15.05
C ILE A 349 18.24 -0.97 -15.38
N GLN A 350 18.81 -1.67 -14.39
CA GLN A 350 20.10 -2.36 -14.56
C GLN A 350 19.97 -3.64 -15.41
N ASN A 351 18.85 -4.35 -15.29
CA ASN A 351 18.62 -5.62 -15.95
C ASN A 351 17.76 -5.43 -17.20
N LYS A 352 18.37 -4.97 -18.30
CA LYS A 352 17.79 -5.01 -19.64
C LYS A 352 17.73 -6.47 -20.10
N GLY A 353 16.76 -7.20 -19.57
CA GLY A 353 16.53 -8.61 -19.89
C GLY A 353 15.87 -8.80 -21.25
N THR A 354 15.27 -9.96 -21.43
CA THR A 354 14.75 -10.46 -22.71
C THR A 354 13.40 -9.88 -23.13
N PHE A 355 12.74 -9.07 -22.29
CA PHE A 355 11.33 -8.72 -22.43
C PHE A 355 11.04 -7.29 -22.93
N SER A 356 11.97 -6.66 -23.67
CA SER A 356 11.81 -5.29 -24.22
C SER A 356 11.24 -4.29 -23.18
N GLU A 357 10.18 -3.54 -23.49
CA GLU A 357 9.51 -2.58 -22.60
C GLU A 357 8.89 -3.24 -21.36
N ALA A 358 8.35 -4.45 -21.52
CA ALA A 358 7.74 -5.20 -20.43
C ALA A 358 8.77 -5.57 -19.34
N GLN A 359 10.07 -5.52 -19.66
CA GLN A 359 11.15 -5.75 -18.69
C GLN A 359 11.07 -4.84 -17.46
N VAL A 360 10.54 -3.62 -17.61
CA VAL A 360 10.29 -2.71 -16.49
C VAL A 360 9.24 -3.29 -15.56
N LEU A 361 8.12 -3.82 -16.08
CA LEU A 361 7.07 -4.45 -15.27
C LEU A 361 7.58 -5.70 -14.56
N PHE A 362 8.36 -6.53 -15.25
CA PHE A 362 8.99 -7.71 -14.63
C PHE A 362 9.90 -7.33 -13.47
N THR A 363 10.67 -6.25 -13.62
CA THR A 363 11.54 -5.74 -12.54
C THR A 363 10.71 -5.14 -11.41
N PHE A 364 9.69 -4.35 -11.75
CA PHE A 364 8.86 -3.66 -10.79
C PHE A 364 8.03 -4.62 -9.93
N MET A 365 7.39 -5.61 -10.55
CA MET A 365 6.64 -6.66 -9.83
C MET A 365 7.59 -7.44 -8.90
N ASN A 366 8.80 -7.78 -9.35
CA ASN A 366 9.78 -8.43 -8.50
C ASN A 366 10.18 -7.56 -7.30
N ASP A 367 10.42 -6.27 -7.51
CA ASP A 367 10.80 -5.33 -6.44
C ASP A 367 9.67 -5.10 -5.42
N VAL A 368 8.41 -5.13 -5.85
CA VAL A 368 7.25 -5.12 -4.93
C VAL A 368 7.28 -6.33 -4.01
N VAL A 369 7.53 -7.52 -4.55
CA VAL A 369 7.56 -8.79 -3.78
C VAL A 369 8.75 -8.83 -2.81
N VAL A 370 9.91 -8.31 -3.23
CA VAL A 370 11.08 -8.15 -2.37
C VAL A 370 10.81 -7.18 -1.22
N ARG A 371 10.26 -5.99 -1.50
CA ARG A 371 9.95 -4.97 -0.46
C ARG A 371 8.93 -5.46 0.54
N LEU A 372 7.87 -6.15 0.08
CA LEU A 372 6.87 -6.77 0.95
C LEU A 372 7.53 -7.65 2.03
N ASN A 373 8.55 -8.42 1.64
CA ASN A 373 9.22 -9.33 2.57
C ASN A 373 10.24 -8.62 3.49
N GLN A 374 10.89 -7.55 3.04
CA GLN A 374 11.82 -6.76 3.87
C GLN A 374 11.12 -6.01 5.02
N VAL A 375 9.95 -5.42 4.76
CA VAL A 375 9.15 -4.71 5.79
C VAL A 375 8.75 -5.64 6.95
N THR A 376 8.61 -6.94 6.67
CA THR A 376 8.24 -7.92 7.68
C THR A 376 9.40 -8.32 8.60
N GLU A 377 10.66 -8.15 8.15
CA GLU A 377 11.86 -8.50 8.92
C GLU A 377 12.33 -7.37 9.85
N SER A 378 12.11 -6.11 9.48
CA SER A 378 12.42 -4.95 10.34
C SER A 378 11.44 -4.79 11.51
N THR A 379 10.19 -5.23 11.34
CA THR A 379 9.13 -5.08 12.35
C THR A 379 9.30 -6.02 13.55
N THR A 380 10.16 -7.04 13.49
CA THR A 380 10.42 -7.93 14.64
C THR A 380 11.24 -7.27 15.77
N SER A 381 11.75 -6.03 15.59
CA SER A 381 12.65 -5.40 16.57
C SER A 381 12.03 -4.29 17.46
N ARG A 382 10.80 -3.80 17.25
CA ARG A 382 10.15 -2.83 18.17
C ARG A 382 8.64 -3.03 18.17
N ARG A 383 7.99 -2.70 19.29
CA ARG A 383 6.53 -2.69 19.57
C ARG A 383 5.70 -1.74 18.66
N SER A 384 6.05 -1.61 17.38
CA SER A 384 5.26 -0.90 16.37
C SER A 384 4.17 -1.85 15.85
N SER A 385 2.93 -1.45 16.15
CA SER A 385 1.63 -2.08 15.92
C SER A 385 1.47 -3.07 14.75
N LYS A 386 0.77 -4.18 15.03
CA LYS A 386 0.25 -5.15 14.04
C LYS A 386 -0.56 -4.50 12.89
N THR A 387 -1.05 -3.27 13.06
CA THR A 387 -1.83 -2.51 12.08
C THR A 387 -0.97 -2.00 10.91
N ASN A 388 0.25 -1.52 11.16
CA ASN A 388 1.14 -1.02 10.10
C ASN A 388 1.55 -2.14 9.11
N LEU A 389 1.76 -3.36 9.62
CA LEU A 389 2.04 -4.53 8.78
C LEU A 389 0.84 -4.92 7.92
N ARG A 390 -0.38 -4.80 8.46
CA ARG A 390 -1.63 -5.08 7.72
C ARG A 390 -1.76 -4.15 6.51
N HIS A 391 -1.60 -2.85 6.71
CA HIS A 391 -1.70 -1.85 5.66
C HIS A 391 -0.58 -1.97 4.62
N ALA A 392 0.65 -2.25 5.05
CA ALA A 392 1.78 -2.45 4.14
C ALA A 392 1.57 -3.67 3.23
N SER A 393 1.06 -4.78 3.76
CA SER A 393 0.78 -5.98 2.97
C SER A 393 -0.39 -5.80 2.01
N GLU A 394 -1.48 -5.17 2.45
CA GLU A 394 -2.64 -4.87 1.59
C GLU A 394 -2.24 -3.96 0.42
N LYS A 395 -1.54 -2.85 0.69
CA LYS A 395 -1.07 -1.93 -0.34
C LYS A 395 -0.11 -2.58 -1.34
N ALA A 396 0.80 -3.44 -0.87
CA ALA A 396 1.72 -4.17 -1.74
C ALA A 396 0.99 -5.19 -2.65
N ILE A 397 -0.04 -5.85 -2.14
CA ILE A 397 -0.87 -6.77 -2.93
C ILE A 397 -1.64 -6.01 -4.00
N ASP A 398 -2.30 -4.90 -3.66
CA ASP A 398 -3.00 -4.04 -4.63
C ASP A 398 -2.03 -3.53 -5.70
N SER A 399 -0.85 -3.07 -5.30
CA SER A 399 0.23 -2.65 -6.22
C SER A 399 0.57 -3.75 -7.23
N TYR A 400 0.72 -4.98 -6.74
CA TYR A 400 1.04 -6.14 -7.59
C TYR A 400 -0.09 -6.48 -8.56
N PHE A 401 -1.36 -6.37 -8.14
CA PHE A 401 -2.52 -6.57 -9.04
C PHE A 401 -2.61 -5.51 -10.14
N HIS A 402 -2.35 -4.24 -9.84
CA HIS A 402 -2.34 -3.19 -10.86
C HIS A 402 -1.24 -3.44 -11.91
N LEU A 403 -0.05 -3.85 -11.48
CA LEU A 403 1.04 -4.20 -12.39
C LEU A 403 0.74 -5.47 -13.18
N PHE A 404 0.15 -6.49 -12.55
CA PHE A 404 -0.28 -7.70 -13.24
C PHE A 404 -1.35 -7.41 -14.29
N HIS A 405 -2.36 -6.59 -13.97
CA HIS A 405 -3.39 -6.20 -14.93
C HIS A 405 -2.77 -5.45 -16.12
N LEU A 406 -1.84 -4.53 -15.85
CA LEU A 406 -1.08 -3.86 -16.91
C LEU A 406 -0.27 -4.84 -17.77
N LEU A 407 0.39 -5.81 -17.14
CA LEU A 407 1.13 -6.85 -17.84
C LEU A 407 0.22 -7.70 -18.73
N VAL A 408 -0.97 -8.07 -18.25
CA VAL A 408 -1.99 -8.79 -19.02
C VAL A 408 -2.48 -7.95 -20.19
N CYS A 409 -2.81 -6.67 -19.98
CA CYS A 409 -3.22 -5.78 -21.08
C CYS A 409 -2.15 -5.72 -22.18
N LEU A 410 -0.87 -5.60 -21.81
CA LEU A 410 0.22 -5.63 -22.79
C LEU A 410 0.33 -6.99 -23.48
N ALA A 411 0.26 -8.10 -22.73
CA ALA A 411 0.33 -9.44 -23.30
C ALA A 411 -0.83 -9.76 -24.26
N THR A 412 -2.00 -9.13 -24.05
CA THR A 412 -3.15 -9.25 -24.97
C THR A 412 -3.02 -8.37 -26.21
N GLU A 413 -2.24 -7.29 -26.16
CA GLU A 413 -1.98 -6.43 -27.33
C GLU A 413 -0.77 -6.91 -28.15
N ASP A 414 0.21 -7.56 -27.48
CA ASP A 414 1.43 -8.08 -28.10
C ASP A 414 1.70 -9.54 -27.67
N HIS A 415 1.39 -10.47 -28.56
CA HIS A 415 1.62 -11.90 -28.37
C HIS A 415 3.10 -12.31 -28.35
N THR A 416 4.04 -11.44 -28.78
CA THR A 416 5.47 -11.74 -28.68
C THR A 416 5.90 -11.82 -27.21
N LEU A 417 5.27 -11.05 -26.33
CA LEU A 417 5.53 -11.10 -24.88
C LEU A 417 5.19 -12.47 -24.29
N VAL A 418 4.03 -13.03 -24.66
CA VAL A 418 3.62 -14.39 -24.25
C VAL A 418 4.56 -15.44 -24.84
N THR A 419 4.96 -15.27 -26.10
CA THR A 419 5.92 -16.17 -26.77
C THR A 419 7.27 -16.19 -26.05
N HIS A 420 7.79 -15.02 -25.66
CA HIS A 420 9.03 -14.92 -24.87
C HIS A 420 8.88 -15.56 -23.48
N ALA A 421 7.73 -15.39 -22.81
CA ALA A 421 7.47 -16.03 -21.52
C ALA A 421 7.45 -17.56 -21.65
N ASN A 422 6.79 -18.09 -22.69
CA ASN A 422 6.76 -19.52 -23.00
C ASN A 422 8.17 -20.07 -23.28
N LEU A 423 8.96 -19.37 -24.10
CA LEU A 423 10.33 -19.74 -24.41
C LEU A 423 11.22 -19.79 -23.16
N LEU A 424 11.11 -18.79 -22.28
CA LEU A 424 11.87 -18.74 -21.02
C LEU A 424 11.57 -19.96 -20.14
N LEU A 425 10.29 -20.32 -20.01
CA LEU A 425 9.86 -21.46 -19.20
C LEU A 425 10.27 -22.80 -19.80
N GLN A 426 10.11 -22.98 -21.11
CA GLN A 426 10.53 -24.18 -21.82
C GLN A 426 12.04 -24.41 -21.71
N ASN A 427 12.85 -23.36 -21.91
CA ASN A 427 14.30 -23.42 -21.71
C ASN A 427 14.65 -23.80 -20.26
N PHE A 428 13.95 -23.23 -19.28
CA PHE A 428 14.17 -23.57 -17.88
C PHE A 428 13.84 -25.05 -17.59
N MET A 429 12.72 -25.55 -18.14
CA MET A 429 12.34 -26.96 -18.03
C MET A 429 13.38 -27.88 -18.68
N SER A 430 13.92 -27.50 -19.84
CA SER A 430 14.94 -28.26 -20.59
C SER A 430 16.33 -28.25 -19.94
N GLY A 431 16.50 -27.61 -18.78
CA GLY A 431 17.74 -27.63 -18.01
C GLY A 431 18.59 -26.37 -18.11
N LYS A 432 18.20 -25.37 -18.92
CA LYS A 432 18.89 -24.08 -19.06
C LYS A 432 18.58 -23.15 -17.88
N ARG A 433 19.03 -23.54 -16.69
CA ARG A 433 18.64 -22.96 -15.40
C ARG A 433 19.70 -22.07 -14.78
N SER A 434 20.88 -21.97 -15.40
CA SER A 434 22.01 -21.25 -14.81
C SER A 434 21.75 -19.73 -14.70
N LYS A 435 22.57 -19.00 -13.95
CA LYS A 435 22.54 -17.51 -13.94
C LYS A 435 22.83 -16.88 -15.30
N VAL A 436 23.43 -17.64 -16.23
CA VAL A 436 23.68 -17.17 -17.60
C VAL A 436 22.39 -17.24 -18.41
N GLU A 437 21.68 -18.37 -18.32
CA GLU A 437 20.51 -18.64 -19.15
C GLU A 437 19.21 -18.09 -18.56
N CYS A 438 19.10 -18.11 -17.23
CA CYS A 438 17.99 -17.53 -16.47
C CYS A 438 18.55 -16.60 -15.37
N PRO A 439 18.94 -15.36 -15.70
CA PRO A 439 19.62 -14.48 -14.75
C PRO A 439 18.79 -14.17 -13.50
N ASN A 440 17.48 -14.01 -13.66
CA ASN A 440 16.56 -13.61 -12.60
C ASN A 440 15.39 -14.59 -12.46
N LEU A 441 15.35 -15.33 -11.35
CA LEU A 441 14.24 -16.25 -11.05
C LEU A 441 12.93 -15.50 -10.78
N GLY A 442 12.96 -14.28 -10.25
CA GLY A 442 11.75 -13.47 -10.08
C GLY A 442 11.08 -13.13 -11.41
N HIS A 443 11.88 -12.87 -12.46
CA HIS A 443 11.34 -12.69 -13.81
C HIS A 443 10.71 -13.97 -14.36
N LEU A 444 11.29 -15.13 -14.08
CA LEU A 444 10.68 -16.43 -14.41
C LEU A 444 9.33 -16.61 -13.70
N LEU A 445 9.21 -16.22 -12.43
CA LEU A 445 7.96 -16.31 -11.67
C LEU A 445 6.88 -15.38 -12.23
N ILE A 446 7.25 -14.21 -12.73
CA ILE A 446 6.32 -13.28 -13.38
C ILE A 446 5.91 -13.80 -14.76
N ALA A 447 6.82 -14.43 -15.50
CA ALA A 447 6.51 -15.08 -16.78
C ALA A 447 5.42 -16.15 -16.62
N LEU A 448 5.39 -16.90 -15.51
CA LEU A 448 4.33 -17.90 -15.21
C LEU A 448 2.91 -17.28 -15.17
N LEU A 449 2.80 -15.98 -14.91
CA LEU A 449 1.51 -15.29 -14.82
C LEU A 449 0.86 -15.08 -16.18
N ILE A 450 1.64 -15.01 -17.25
CA ILE A 450 1.16 -14.73 -18.61
C ILE A 450 1.45 -15.86 -19.61
N SER A 451 2.20 -16.89 -19.21
CA SER A 451 2.55 -18.00 -20.09
C SER A 451 1.41 -19.00 -20.31
N ASP A 452 1.40 -19.66 -21.47
CA ASP A 452 0.52 -20.79 -21.77
C ASP A 452 1.09 -22.13 -21.29
N VAL A 453 2.35 -22.15 -20.86
CA VAL A 453 3.02 -23.35 -20.35
C VAL A 453 2.34 -23.84 -19.06
N GLU A 454 1.97 -25.12 -19.05
CA GLU A 454 1.38 -25.76 -17.87
C GLU A 454 2.38 -25.82 -16.71
N VAL A 455 1.93 -25.39 -15.52
CA VAL A 455 2.76 -25.40 -14.31
C VAL A 455 2.72 -26.77 -13.65
N THR A 456 3.64 -27.63 -14.08
CA THR A 456 3.79 -29.00 -13.55
C THR A 456 4.56 -29.03 -12.22
N GLU A 457 4.37 -30.11 -11.43
CA GLU A 457 5.16 -30.35 -10.21
C GLU A 457 6.67 -30.41 -10.50
N GLY A 458 7.05 -30.90 -11.69
CA GLY A 458 8.45 -30.95 -12.14
C GLY A 458 9.06 -29.57 -12.34
N LEU A 459 8.32 -28.62 -12.93
CA LEU A 459 8.75 -27.23 -13.07
C LEU A 459 8.91 -26.55 -11.71
N LEU A 460 7.94 -26.72 -10.81
CA LEU A 460 7.99 -26.15 -9.46
C LEU A 460 9.20 -26.69 -8.67
N LYS A 461 9.46 -28.01 -8.72
CA LYS A 461 10.66 -28.62 -8.14
C LYS A 461 11.94 -28.02 -8.73
N ALA A 462 12.01 -27.85 -10.04
CA ALA A 462 13.18 -27.26 -10.69
C ALA A 462 13.43 -25.81 -10.23
N ILE A 463 12.38 -25.00 -10.08
CA ILE A 463 12.47 -23.63 -9.56
C ILE A 463 12.97 -23.64 -8.11
N ILE A 464 12.38 -24.48 -7.26
CA ILE A 464 12.76 -24.60 -5.84
C ILE A 464 14.23 -25.02 -5.70
N ILE A 465 14.65 -26.07 -6.41
CA ILE A 465 16.03 -26.57 -6.36
C ILE A 465 17.00 -25.49 -6.82
N GLU A 466 16.74 -24.84 -7.96
CA GLU A 466 17.61 -23.78 -8.46
C GLU A 466 17.65 -22.57 -7.50
N ALA A 467 16.54 -22.22 -6.86
CA ALA A 467 16.52 -21.18 -5.83
C ALA A 467 17.38 -21.55 -4.61
N ILE A 468 17.25 -22.78 -4.10
CA ILE A 468 18.09 -23.29 -2.99
C ILE A 468 19.56 -23.25 -3.40
N THR A 469 19.90 -23.76 -4.60
CA THR A 469 21.27 -23.74 -5.16
C THR A 469 21.84 -22.31 -5.23
N ARG A 470 21.06 -21.32 -5.70
CA ARG A 470 21.51 -19.91 -5.76
C ARG A 470 21.68 -19.28 -4.38
N ASN A 471 20.91 -19.72 -3.39
CA ASN A 471 20.94 -19.19 -2.04
C ASN A 471 22.12 -19.70 -1.21
N VAL A 472 22.79 -20.79 -1.60
CA VAL A 472 23.93 -21.36 -0.86
C VAL A 472 25.00 -20.32 -0.52
N VAL A 473 25.34 -19.41 -1.45
CA VAL A 473 26.35 -18.36 -1.19
C VAL A 473 25.89 -17.39 -0.09
N TRP A 474 24.61 -17.03 -0.09
CA TRP A 474 24.01 -16.14 0.90
C TRP A 474 23.80 -16.85 2.23
N LEU A 475 23.55 -18.16 2.21
CA LEU A 475 23.44 -18.98 3.42
C LEU A 475 24.76 -19.00 4.19
N PHE A 476 25.89 -19.17 3.49
CA PHE A 476 27.19 -19.36 4.13
C PHE A 476 27.94 -18.04 4.43
N ASP A 477 27.86 -17.06 3.53
CA ASP A 477 28.66 -15.85 3.65
C ASP A 477 28.12 -14.91 4.73
N LYS A 478 29.03 -14.16 5.38
CA LYS A 478 28.70 -13.13 6.37
C LYS A 478 27.81 -12.00 5.84
N LYS A 479 27.74 -11.82 4.52
CA LYS A 479 26.82 -10.87 3.87
C LYS A 479 25.36 -11.35 3.84
N GLY A 480 25.09 -12.61 4.15
CA GLY A 480 23.74 -13.17 4.26
C GLY A 480 23.50 -13.77 5.64
N ALA A 481 23.13 -15.05 5.70
CA ALA A 481 22.76 -15.71 6.95
C ALA A 481 23.95 -16.10 7.84
N ASN A 482 25.19 -16.03 7.33
CA ASN A 482 26.42 -16.31 8.07
C ASN A 482 26.41 -17.70 8.75
N MET A 483 26.02 -18.74 8.01
CA MET A 483 26.00 -20.14 8.46
C MET A 483 27.06 -21.01 7.75
N PRO A 484 28.36 -20.68 7.85
CA PRO A 484 29.42 -21.40 7.15
C PRO A 484 29.57 -22.87 7.59
N GLU A 485 29.09 -23.23 8.77
CA GLU A 485 29.06 -24.62 9.27
C GLU A 485 28.26 -25.57 8.37
N LEU A 486 27.27 -25.06 7.62
CA LEU A 486 26.46 -25.85 6.69
C LEU A 486 27.23 -26.24 5.41
N SER A 487 28.44 -25.68 5.22
CA SER A 487 29.35 -26.08 4.13
C SER A 487 30.03 -27.43 4.38
N TYR A 488 30.06 -27.91 5.63
CA TYR A 488 30.50 -29.28 5.92
C TYR A 488 29.44 -30.28 5.47
N MET A 489 29.82 -31.27 4.64
CA MET A 489 28.91 -32.30 4.13
C MET A 489 28.84 -33.48 5.11
N GLU A 490 27.79 -33.57 5.92
CA GLU A 490 27.68 -34.63 6.93
C GLU A 490 27.46 -36.02 6.30
N ARG A 491 27.89 -37.07 6.99
CA ARG A 491 27.73 -38.46 6.52
C ARG A 491 26.35 -39.04 6.87
N ASP A 492 25.69 -38.50 7.90
CA ASP A 492 24.38 -38.97 8.34
C ASP A 492 23.36 -38.98 7.21
N ALA A 493 22.56 -40.05 7.13
CA ALA A 493 21.51 -40.16 6.11
C ALA A 493 20.47 -39.02 6.24
N VAL A 494 20.24 -38.53 7.46
CA VAL A 494 19.34 -37.41 7.77
C VAL A 494 20.08 -36.41 8.64
N SER A 495 20.01 -35.12 8.30
CA SER A 495 20.55 -34.02 9.13
C SER A 495 19.42 -33.06 9.48
N ALA A 496 18.83 -33.23 10.66
CA ALA A 496 17.77 -32.35 11.17
C ALA A 496 18.25 -30.89 11.25
N TYR A 497 19.50 -30.69 11.67
CA TYR A 497 20.14 -29.38 11.69
C TYR A 497 20.21 -28.74 10.30
N ARG A 498 20.66 -29.47 9.27
CA ARG A 498 20.71 -28.94 7.90
C ARG A 498 19.33 -28.56 7.40
N LEU A 499 18.33 -29.41 7.62
CA LEU A 499 16.95 -29.15 7.21
C LEU A 499 16.42 -27.85 7.84
N ASP A 500 16.59 -27.70 9.16
CA ASP A 500 16.09 -26.54 9.90
C ASP A 500 16.87 -25.26 9.56
N GLN A 501 18.21 -25.30 9.61
CA GLN A 501 19.04 -24.11 9.43
C GLN A 501 19.10 -23.64 7.97
N THR A 502 19.07 -24.56 6.99
CA THR A 502 18.96 -24.17 5.58
C THR A 502 17.63 -23.47 5.30
N PHE A 503 16.54 -23.92 5.96
CA PHE A 503 15.27 -23.22 5.85
C PHE A 503 15.36 -21.81 6.44
N ARG A 504 15.82 -21.72 7.70
CA ARG A 504 15.95 -20.45 8.43
C ARG A 504 16.82 -19.43 7.71
N GLY A 505 17.98 -19.84 7.22
CA GLY A 505 18.93 -18.96 6.53
C GLY A 505 18.49 -18.49 5.14
N SER A 506 17.43 -19.06 4.57
CA SER A 506 16.88 -18.66 3.26
C SER A 506 15.37 -18.34 3.30
N ARG A 507 14.84 -18.08 4.50
CA ARG A 507 13.41 -17.88 4.76
C ARG A 507 12.77 -16.81 3.89
N THR A 508 13.45 -15.67 3.69
CA THR A 508 12.98 -14.57 2.84
C THR A 508 12.74 -15.06 1.41
N SER A 509 13.69 -15.81 0.84
CA SER A 509 13.57 -16.36 -0.51
C SER A 509 12.41 -17.34 -0.65
N TYR A 510 12.17 -18.19 0.35
CA TYR A 510 11.06 -19.14 0.31
C TYR A 510 9.70 -18.44 0.42
N ARG A 511 9.60 -17.34 1.18
CA ARG A 511 8.40 -16.50 1.24
C ARG A 511 8.09 -15.84 -0.10
N LEU A 512 9.11 -15.34 -0.82
CA LEU A 512 8.95 -14.79 -2.18
C LEU A 512 8.37 -15.84 -3.14
N LEU A 513 8.88 -17.08 -3.08
CA LEU A 513 8.40 -18.20 -3.90
C LEU A 513 6.95 -18.55 -3.57
N MET A 514 6.62 -18.71 -2.27
CA MET A 514 5.25 -19.01 -1.84
C MET A 514 4.27 -17.91 -2.23
N PHE A 515 4.65 -16.63 -2.05
CA PHE A 515 3.82 -15.50 -2.47
C PHE A 515 3.56 -15.54 -3.98
N SER A 516 4.60 -15.77 -4.78
CA SER A 516 4.48 -15.78 -6.25
C SER A 516 3.58 -16.91 -6.74
N GLU A 517 3.73 -18.11 -6.17
CA GLU A 517 2.88 -19.26 -6.51
C GLU A 517 1.44 -19.09 -6.03
N LEU A 518 1.25 -18.57 -4.82
CA LEU A 518 -0.07 -18.23 -4.29
C LEU A 518 -0.76 -17.22 -5.18
N PHE A 519 -0.08 -16.13 -5.54
CA PHE A 519 -0.61 -15.13 -6.45
C PHE A 519 -0.96 -15.74 -7.80
N ARG A 520 -0.08 -16.57 -8.39
CA ARG A 520 -0.34 -17.23 -9.68
C ARG A 520 -1.61 -18.07 -9.67
N ARG A 521 -1.81 -18.91 -8.65
CA ARG A 521 -3.05 -19.73 -8.50
C ARG A 521 -4.30 -18.88 -8.39
N THR A 522 -4.14 -17.73 -7.75
CA THR A 522 -5.22 -16.83 -7.40
C THR A 522 -5.61 -15.92 -8.58
N ALA A 523 -4.63 -15.45 -9.34
CA ALA A 523 -4.81 -14.61 -10.53
C ALA A 523 -5.18 -15.42 -11.78
N ARG A 524 -4.84 -16.71 -11.82
CA ARG A 524 -5.25 -17.67 -12.87
C ARG A 524 -6.12 -18.77 -12.27
N PRO A 525 -7.35 -18.47 -11.80
CA PRO A 525 -8.20 -19.50 -11.23
C PRO A 525 -8.54 -20.54 -12.31
N SER A 526 -8.64 -21.82 -11.93
CA SER A 526 -9.48 -22.75 -12.69
C SER A 526 -10.89 -22.16 -12.71
N HIS A 527 -11.65 -22.36 -13.80
CA HIS A 527 -12.92 -21.70 -14.19
C HIS A 527 -14.05 -21.48 -13.14
N GLU A 528 -13.84 -21.74 -11.85
CA GLU A 528 -14.85 -21.82 -10.79
C GLU A 528 -14.95 -20.58 -9.89
N LYS A 529 -13.97 -19.65 -9.87
CA LYS A 529 -14.00 -18.47 -8.97
C LYS A 529 -13.78 -17.13 -9.68
N PRO A 530 -14.66 -16.12 -9.49
CA PRO A 530 -14.45 -14.77 -9.99
C PRO A 530 -13.36 -14.02 -9.20
N LEU A 531 -12.55 -13.23 -9.91
CA LEU A 531 -11.43 -12.43 -9.40
C LEU A 531 -11.80 -11.36 -8.36
N SER A 532 -13.09 -11.05 -8.16
CA SER A 532 -13.55 -10.05 -7.20
C SER A 532 -13.44 -10.51 -5.73
N LYS A 533 -13.49 -11.81 -5.44
CA LYS A 533 -13.36 -12.36 -4.06
C LYS A 533 -11.91 -12.59 -3.62
N VAL A 534 -10.97 -12.41 -4.53
CA VAL A 534 -9.58 -12.87 -4.44
C VAL A 534 -8.66 -12.00 -3.55
N PRO A 535 -8.69 -10.65 -3.59
CA PRO A 535 -7.69 -9.83 -2.89
C PRO A 535 -7.72 -9.94 -1.36
N LYS A 536 -8.92 -10.05 -0.76
CA LYS A 536 -9.09 -10.16 0.70
C LYS A 536 -8.62 -11.52 1.23
N GLU A 537 -9.00 -12.61 0.56
CA GLU A 537 -8.51 -13.96 0.87
C GLU A 537 -6.98 -14.05 0.69
N LEU A 538 -6.43 -13.36 -0.32
CA LEU A 538 -5.00 -13.33 -0.56
C LEU A 538 -4.24 -12.63 0.56
N ALA A 539 -4.72 -11.49 1.07
CA ALA A 539 -4.07 -10.77 2.18
C ALA A 539 -4.01 -11.59 3.47
N GLU A 540 -5.08 -12.31 3.80
CA GLU A 540 -5.10 -13.26 4.91
C GLU A 540 -4.14 -14.44 4.68
N THR A 541 -4.11 -14.96 3.46
CA THR A 541 -3.24 -16.08 3.11
C THR A 541 -1.77 -15.68 3.11
N VAL A 542 -1.42 -14.46 2.68
CA VAL A 542 -0.05 -13.92 2.77
C VAL A 542 0.41 -13.89 4.22
N ARG A 543 -0.46 -13.54 5.18
CA ARG A 543 -0.14 -13.59 6.62
C ARG A 543 0.19 -15.02 7.07
N ARG A 544 -0.55 -16.03 6.58
CA ARG A 544 -0.23 -17.45 6.85
C ARG A 544 1.14 -17.84 6.32
N LEU A 545 1.58 -17.33 5.17
CA LEU A 545 2.91 -17.63 4.63
C LEU A 545 4.04 -17.23 5.58
N HIS A 546 3.82 -16.24 6.45
CA HIS A 546 4.81 -15.82 7.44
C HIS A 546 4.97 -16.82 8.60
N THR A 547 3.97 -17.66 8.89
CA THR A 547 4.04 -18.66 9.96
C THR A 547 4.80 -19.92 9.55
N ILE A 548 5.09 -20.08 8.26
CA ILE A 548 5.79 -21.24 7.72
C ILE A 548 7.29 -21.14 7.99
N ASN A 549 7.82 -22.15 8.67
CA ASN A 549 9.20 -22.20 9.18
C ASN A 549 9.93 -23.52 8.87
N ASP A 550 9.34 -24.40 8.06
CA ASP A 550 9.93 -25.68 7.68
C ASP A 550 9.69 -26.04 6.20
N PHE A 551 10.50 -26.98 5.69
CA PHE A 551 10.40 -27.44 4.32
C PHE A 551 9.11 -28.20 4.00
N PRO A 552 8.61 -29.14 4.83
CA PRO A 552 7.35 -29.82 4.55
C PRO A 552 6.15 -28.88 4.32
N ALA A 553 5.97 -27.88 5.17
CA ALA A 553 4.92 -26.87 5.03
C ALA A 553 5.15 -25.98 3.80
N PHE A 554 6.39 -25.54 3.56
CA PHE A 554 6.76 -24.80 2.36
C PHE A 554 6.45 -25.56 1.07
N LEU A 555 6.84 -26.84 0.98
CA LEU A 555 6.62 -27.67 -0.20
C LEU A 555 5.12 -27.88 -0.46
N ARG A 556 4.31 -28.06 0.61
CA ARG A 556 2.85 -28.14 0.49
C ARG A 556 2.24 -26.85 -0.06
N GLU A 557 2.63 -25.69 0.46
CA GLU A 557 2.16 -24.41 -0.09
C GLU A 557 2.57 -24.23 -1.55
N MET A 558 3.81 -24.60 -1.89
CA MET A 558 4.30 -24.62 -3.27
C MET A 558 3.59 -25.62 -4.17
N GLY A 559 2.66 -26.45 -3.66
CA GLY A 559 1.84 -27.38 -4.44
C GLY A 559 2.48 -28.74 -4.71
N ILE A 560 3.56 -29.06 -3.98
CA ILE A 560 4.21 -30.37 -4.07
C ILE A 560 3.40 -31.36 -3.23
N ARG A 561 2.66 -32.26 -3.89
CA ARG A 561 1.70 -33.17 -3.23
C ARG A 561 2.40 -34.24 -2.40
N LYS A 562 3.52 -34.77 -2.89
CA LYS A 562 4.32 -35.79 -2.19
C LYS A 562 5.59 -35.14 -1.65
N THR A 563 5.55 -34.75 -0.38
CA THR A 563 6.74 -34.25 0.31
C THR A 563 7.79 -35.36 0.39
N PRO A 564 9.03 -35.12 -0.06
CA PRO A 564 10.11 -36.10 0.05
C PRO A 564 10.38 -36.42 1.51
N ASP A 565 10.82 -37.65 1.77
CA ASP A 565 11.30 -38.01 3.11
C ASP A 565 12.55 -37.20 3.49
N ALA A 566 12.84 -37.14 4.79
CA ALA A 566 13.95 -36.34 5.31
C ALA A 566 15.32 -36.80 4.79
N ARG A 567 15.47 -38.07 4.40
CA ARG A 567 16.73 -38.63 3.86
C ARG A 567 16.98 -38.13 2.44
N ILE A 568 15.98 -38.26 1.56
CA ILE A 568 16.02 -37.77 0.19
C ILE A 568 16.26 -36.27 0.19
N PHE A 569 15.54 -35.52 1.04
CA PHE A 569 15.67 -34.07 1.04
C PHE A 569 17.00 -33.59 1.64
N THR A 570 17.51 -34.26 2.69
CA THR A 570 18.87 -33.98 3.20
C THR A 570 19.92 -34.20 2.11
N HIS A 571 19.81 -35.30 1.36
CA HIS A 571 20.71 -35.59 0.23
C HIS A 571 20.62 -34.49 -0.84
N GLU A 572 19.42 -34.06 -1.21
CA GLU A 572 19.23 -33.00 -2.20
C GLU A 572 19.82 -31.66 -1.72
N LEU A 573 19.67 -31.29 -0.45
CA LEU A 573 20.30 -30.09 0.10
C LEU A 573 21.82 -30.14 0.00
N ARG A 574 22.46 -31.29 0.27
CA ARG A 574 23.92 -31.45 0.05
C ARG A 574 24.29 -31.30 -1.42
N LYS A 575 23.51 -31.91 -2.31
CA LYS A 575 23.70 -31.79 -3.76
C LYS A 575 23.58 -30.34 -4.24
N THR A 576 22.67 -29.54 -3.68
CA THR A 576 22.57 -28.12 -4.03
C THR A 576 23.82 -27.33 -3.64
N VAL A 577 24.52 -27.71 -2.56
CA VAL A 577 25.79 -27.08 -2.17
C VAL A 577 26.88 -27.40 -3.19
N GLN A 578 27.01 -28.66 -3.58
CA GLN A 578 27.95 -29.10 -4.63
C GLN A 578 27.64 -28.41 -5.97
N SER A 579 26.37 -28.46 -6.39
CA SER A 579 25.90 -27.82 -7.64
C SER A 579 26.13 -26.31 -7.63
N SER A 580 26.01 -25.65 -6.47
CA SER A 580 26.30 -24.22 -6.34
C SER A 580 27.76 -23.91 -6.61
N MET A 581 28.68 -24.77 -6.15
CA MET A 581 30.11 -24.62 -6.41
C MET A 581 30.46 -24.94 -7.87
N GLU A 582 29.91 -26.03 -8.42
CA GLU A 582 30.09 -26.43 -9.83
C GLU A 582 29.60 -25.35 -10.81
N LYS A 583 28.44 -24.76 -10.54
CA LYS A 583 27.88 -23.64 -11.32
C LYS A 583 28.59 -22.30 -11.06
N GLY A 584 29.56 -22.25 -10.15
CA GLY A 584 30.29 -21.04 -9.79
C GLY A 584 29.44 -19.99 -9.07
N TYR A 585 28.34 -20.37 -8.41
CA TYR A 585 27.53 -19.47 -7.59
C TYR A 585 28.18 -19.19 -6.23
N SER A 586 28.86 -20.20 -5.69
CA SER A 586 29.68 -20.12 -4.49
C SER A 586 31.07 -20.70 -4.77
N LYS A 587 32.02 -20.41 -3.88
CA LYS A 587 33.31 -21.11 -3.78
C LYS A 587 33.50 -21.63 -2.36
N GLN A 588 34.47 -22.52 -2.17
CA GLN A 588 34.85 -22.94 -0.83
C GLN A 588 35.43 -21.76 -0.04
N GLY A 589 34.68 -21.28 0.96
CA GLY A 589 35.06 -20.16 1.82
C GLY A 589 35.86 -20.58 3.05
N ILE A 590 35.84 -21.86 3.42
CA ILE A 590 36.52 -22.41 4.60
C ILE A 590 36.97 -23.85 4.29
N PRO A 591 38.16 -24.29 4.74
CA PRO A 591 38.56 -25.69 4.58
C PRO A 591 37.65 -26.62 5.38
N THR A 592 37.49 -27.85 4.91
CA THR A 592 36.49 -28.82 5.39
C THR A 592 36.64 -29.14 6.87
N GLU A 593 37.87 -29.27 7.36
CA GLU A 593 38.19 -29.59 8.75
C GLU A 593 37.78 -28.45 9.70
N TYR A 594 37.95 -27.20 9.26
CA TYR A 594 37.49 -26.02 10.01
C TYR A 594 35.97 -25.84 9.93
N ALA A 595 35.33 -26.21 8.80
CA ALA A 595 33.88 -26.27 8.71
C ALA A 595 33.31 -27.28 9.71
N LEU A 596 33.96 -28.44 9.85
CA LEU A 596 33.60 -29.47 10.83
C LEU A 596 33.71 -28.95 12.28
N LEU A 597 34.77 -28.21 12.62
CA LEU A 597 34.88 -27.55 13.94
C LEU A 597 33.69 -26.63 14.22
N LEU A 598 33.27 -25.83 13.24
CA LEU A 598 32.09 -24.98 13.38
C LEU A 598 30.80 -25.79 13.50
N ARG A 599 30.69 -26.89 12.73
CA ARG A 599 29.53 -27.79 12.75
C ARG A 599 29.34 -28.46 14.11
N ILE A 600 30.40 -29.01 14.70
CA ILE A 600 30.34 -29.69 16.01
C ILE A 600 29.97 -28.74 17.14
N LYS A 601 30.43 -27.48 17.08
CA LYS A 601 30.01 -26.45 18.05
C LYS A 601 28.50 -26.18 18.00
N LYS A 602 27.85 -26.45 16.86
CA LYS A 602 26.39 -26.25 16.68
C LYS A 602 25.59 -27.52 16.92
N ASP A 603 26.15 -28.70 16.61
CA ASP A 603 25.54 -30.01 16.81
C ASP A 603 26.63 -31.03 17.19
N PRO A 604 26.76 -31.33 18.49
CA PRO A 604 27.77 -32.27 18.97
C PRO A 604 27.56 -33.72 18.51
N TYR A 605 26.40 -34.06 17.94
CA TYR A 605 26.02 -35.43 17.61
C TYR A 605 26.23 -35.79 16.13
N VAL A 606 26.86 -34.91 15.34
CA VAL A 606 27.16 -35.18 13.93
C VAL A 606 28.13 -36.36 13.80
N SER A 607 27.85 -37.29 12.88
CA SER A 607 28.71 -38.44 12.64
C SER A 607 30.05 -38.04 12.03
N ILE A 608 31.15 -38.46 12.65
CA ILE A 608 32.53 -38.19 12.26
C ILE A 608 33.35 -39.48 12.15
N THR A 609 34.43 -39.46 11.38
CA THR A 609 35.42 -40.56 11.35
C THR A 609 36.39 -40.48 12.52
N ASP A 610 37.08 -41.58 12.79
CA ASP A 610 38.15 -41.61 13.79
C ASP A 610 39.26 -40.58 13.47
N GLU A 611 39.62 -40.45 12.19
CA GLU A 611 40.59 -39.44 11.71
C GLU A 611 40.14 -38.00 12.02
N GLU A 612 38.86 -37.69 11.79
CA GLU A 612 38.28 -36.39 12.09
C GLU A 612 38.23 -36.16 13.61
N ALA A 613 37.85 -37.17 14.39
CA ALA A 613 37.83 -37.11 15.85
C ALA A 613 39.21 -36.81 16.42
N ASP A 614 40.26 -37.44 15.91
CA ASP A 614 41.63 -37.20 16.33
C ASP A 614 42.16 -35.84 15.88
N TRP A 615 41.80 -35.38 14.68
CA TRP A 615 42.11 -34.03 14.23
C TRP A 615 41.43 -32.97 15.11
N LEU A 616 40.17 -33.18 15.49
CA LEU A 616 39.40 -32.29 16.37
C LEU A 616 40.00 -32.21 17.78
N LYS A 617 40.44 -33.34 18.35
CA LYS A 617 41.14 -33.36 19.65
C LYS A 617 42.40 -32.49 19.62
N LYS A 618 43.17 -32.54 18.53
CA LYS A 618 44.41 -31.75 18.35
C LYS A 618 44.16 -30.26 18.09
N ASN A 619 42.97 -29.89 17.60
CA ASN A 619 42.67 -28.53 17.12
C ASN A 619 41.46 -27.88 17.83
N LYS A 620 41.06 -28.38 19.00
CA LYS A 620 39.83 -27.96 19.70
C LYS A 620 39.80 -26.47 20.06
N ASP A 621 40.96 -25.92 20.39
CA ASP A 621 41.11 -24.51 20.81
C ASP A 621 41.31 -23.55 19.64
N VAL A 622 41.38 -24.06 18.40
CA VAL A 622 41.59 -23.22 17.22
C VAL A 622 40.31 -22.46 16.89
N ASP A 623 40.45 -21.14 16.73
CA ASP A 623 39.36 -20.30 16.22
C ASP A 623 39.19 -20.48 14.71
N ALA A 624 38.29 -21.39 14.34
CA ALA A 624 37.94 -21.67 12.94
C ALA A 624 37.42 -20.44 12.18
N THR A 625 36.91 -19.39 12.86
CA THR A 625 36.41 -18.18 12.20
C THR A 625 37.52 -17.36 11.55
N GLN A 626 38.76 -17.47 12.04
CA GLN A 626 39.93 -16.82 11.43
C GLN A 626 40.28 -17.37 10.05
N ARG A 627 39.81 -18.59 9.73
CA ARG A 627 40.00 -19.23 8.42
C ARG A 627 38.88 -18.93 7.44
N LEU A 628 37.83 -18.22 7.89
CA LEU A 628 36.68 -17.87 7.08
C LEU A 628 37.05 -16.84 6.02
N ARG A 629 36.91 -17.22 4.75
CA ARG A 629 36.97 -16.35 3.59
C ARG A 629 35.56 -16.20 3.01
N SER A 630 35.40 -15.22 2.11
CA SER A 630 34.12 -15.04 1.44
C SER A 630 33.78 -16.26 0.58
N PHE A 631 32.52 -16.70 0.63
CA PHE A 631 31.99 -17.74 -0.25
C PHE A 631 31.60 -17.19 -1.63
N PHE A 632 31.64 -15.86 -1.82
CA PHE A 632 31.41 -15.27 -3.14
C PHE A 632 32.58 -15.55 -4.09
N PRO A 633 32.32 -15.95 -5.34
CA PRO A 633 33.35 -16.08 -6.37
C PRO A 633 34.00 -14.71 -6.65
N ASN A 634 35.31 -14.70 -6.96
CA ASN A 634 36.01 -13.46 -7.31
C ASN A 634 35.48 -12.91 -8.65
N LYS A 635 35.17 -11.61 -8.72
CA LYS A 635 34.55 -10.94 -9.89
C LYS A 635 35.31 -11.08 -11.21
N ASN A 636 36.57 -11.52 -11.20
CA ASN A 636 37.39 -11.63 -12.42
C ASN A 636 37.08 -12.84 -13.31
N ASN A 637 36.47 -13.93 -12.79
CA ASN A 637 36.21 -15.13 -13.61
C ASN A 637 34.92 -15.06 -14.43
N GLN A 638 34.03 -14.10 -14.20
CA GLN A 638 32.80 -13.96 -15.00
C GLN A 638 33.01 -13.21 -16.33
N ARG A 639 34.16 -12.54 -16.53
CA ARG A 639 34.49 -11.91 -17.82
C ARG A 639 35.01 -12.90 -18.86
N ASN A 640 35.60 -14.03 -18.44
CA ASN A 640 36.19 -15.00 -19.37
C ASN A 640 35.18 -15.97 -20.02
N HIS A 641 33.90 -15.93 -19.60
CA HIS A 641 32.79 -16.60 -20.31
C HIS A 641 31.93 -15.63 -21.15
N ARG A 642 32.40 -14.39 -21.34
CA ARG A 642 31.80 -13.41 -22.27
C ARG A 642 32.55 -13.32 -23.61
N ALA A 643 33.43 -14.27 -23.91
CA ALA A 643 34.09 -14.40 -25.22
C ALA A 643 33.41 -15.51 -26.02
#